data_AF-A0AA47MQT5-F1
#
_entry.id   AF-A0AA47MQT5-F1
#
_cell.length_a   1.000
_cell.length_b   1.000
_cell.length_c   1.000
_cell.angle_alpha   90.00
_cell.angle_beta   90.00
_cell.angle_gamma   90.00
#
_symmetry.space_group_name_H-M   'P 1'
#
loop_
_entity.id
_entity.type
_entity.pdbx_description
1 polymer ?
#
loop_
_entity_poly.entity_id
_entity_poly.type
_entity_poly.pdbx_seq_one_letter_code
_entity_poly.pdbx_strand_id
1 'polypeptide(L)'
;MDIRKFFRPPPPQTNTARATAEPYQNRIPAAEKELQELASGSNTAAQAPPAERSEREREHADYNANPRCSGLSQTQGHDHSGPPDDLGEDKPAQIILKKFPSRLFNGQKRSFVALWYNQRDWLEYSVKAEAAFCFACRKFGTVDSVFTKSGYCDWKHAAERGLRKHAECKEHMESVAKWRERVKRADSGQEISTLVNEGQLARNRYYIGAIIDMLQFLAINRLPLRGSVEAFNSQGDASCGLFLSLFEYSVRKDPELEKILQTIPQNARYTSHDIQNELIKIMSDILTEEIVHEVSDSWFTIKVDGTRDPTGCENISIVIRFVAEDFEVRERLLTIATADVGDAKTLANTIITELRRVGLSTSKILSQVYDGASVMSGKHGGVQKILQDMLAREIPYVHCFNHQLHLVVINAMSSEGAIEDFFGKPTVAVHYKGDTLKRLLEQRWTGHLATVTVVLKSFDDIFSLLSEIDSNRAFGTDLRIEAAGLIRAVSEPSFEFIGRFVQKILQLLDAPNKMLQSEQMDLLSGMWLVKSASECVAQLRSESEFNNILGQCKEKERPQKRKRMVNKSLQGYVVEETVGQQQGDTDEGDTELRRLFYSTLDAVGEEMSKRFSERNSELMTALQSLDPNSETFLDVKHVKPILTLSSTEINEAEFVVARQFLKTNMTADDETWTISRIIKTFHSALEAMPSVMMAFKHALTFGASTAMCENSFSTLKSVLTDNRLSMLHQRKAHLVQLAFERDLTKRFTTEWMEAVMKRFNSGRRRLQLY
;
A
#
# COMPACT_ATOMS: atom_id res chain seq x y z
N MET A 1 -2.10 22.39 19.52
CA MET A 1 -1.26 22.31 20.74
C MET A 1 -2.02 22.87 21.94
N ASP A 2 -2.50 22.01 22.83
CA ASP A 2 -2.69 22.26 24.27
C ASP A 2 -2.76 20.88 24.98
N ILE A 3 -1.68 20.49 25.69
CA ILE A 3 -1.34 19.11 26.10
C ILE A 3 -1.68 18.84 27.59
N ARG A 4 -2.40 19.73 28.27
CA ARG A 4 -2.75 19.58 29.71
C ARG A 4 -3.71 18.42 30.06
N LYS A 5 -4.01 17.49 29.14
CA LYS A 5 -4.92 16.35 29.40
C LYS A 5 -4.24 15.00 29.60
N PHE A 6 -2.93 14.88 29.46
CA PHE A 6 -2.24 13.58 29.56
C PHE A 6 -1.78 13.17 30.97
N PHE A 7 -1.95 14.02 31.99
CA PHE A 7 -1.65 13.67 33.38
C PHE A 7 -2.82 14.02 34.31
N ARG A 8 -3.72 13.05 34.54
CA ARG A 8 -4.45 12.95 35.81
C ARG A 8 -4.34 11.53 36.35
N PRO A 9 -3.90 11.32 37.60
CA PRO A 9 -4.03 10.04 38.27
C PRO A 9 -5.51 9.72 38.54
N PRO A 10 -5.88 8.44 38.68
CA PRO A 10 -7.28 8.05 38.89
C PRO A 10 -7.77 8.58 40.26
N PRO A 11 -9.03 9.03 40.38
CA PRO A 11 -9.57 9.43 41.67
C PRO A 11 -9.76 8.20 42.59
N PRO A 12 -9.67 8.38 43.92
CA PRO A 12 -9.82 7.29 44.88
C PRO A 12 -11.25 6.76 44.87
N GLN A 13 -11.39 5.43 44.94
CA GLN A 13 -12.67 4.75 45.08
C GLN A 13 -13.31 5.14 46.41
N THR A 14 -14.45 5.84 46.37
CA THR A 14 -15.36 5.98 47.50
C THR A 14 -16.68 5.28 47.21
N ASN A 15 -16.96 4.27 48.04
CA ASN A 15 -18.25 3.59 48.15
C ASN A 15 -19.28 4.53 48.79
N THR A 16 -20.33 4.92 48.06
CA THR A 16 -21.62 5.36 48.65
C THR A 16 -22.79 5.26 47.65
N ALA A 17 -23.60 4.22 47.82
CA ALA A 17 -25.07 4.12 47.81
C ALA A 17 -26.00 5.08 47.01
N ARG A 18 -26.91 4.41 46.27
CA ARG A 18 -28.39 4.53 46.23
C ARG A 18 -29.12 5.64 45.42
N ALA A 19 -30.02 5.12 44.56
CA ALA A 19 -31.33 5.62 44.10
C ALA A 19 -31.29 6.76 43.06
N THR A 20 -32.06 6.77 41.96
CA THR A 20 -33.41 6.27 41.67
C THR A 20 -33.59 5.91 40.17
N ALA A 21 -34.40 4.89 39.89
CA ALA A 21 -35.05 4.64 38.59
C ALA A 21 -36.03 5.80 38.25
N GLU A 22 -36.45 6.11 37.02
CA GLU A 22 -37.18 5.31 36.03
C GLU A 22 -37.43 6.19 34.73
N PRO A 23 -38.20 5.81 33.67
CA PRO A 23 -37.70 5.70 32.29
C PRO A 23 -38.45 6.54 31.22
N TYR A 24 -37.85 6.81 30.05
CA TYR A 24 -38.58 7.23 28.82
C TYR A 24 -37.77 6.80 27.56
N GLN A 25 -38.13 5.69 26.92
CA GLN A 25 -38.95 5.57 25.69
C GLN A 25 -38.31 6.05 24.38
N ASN A 26 -37.97 5.06 23.55
CA ASN A 26 -38.21 4.91 22.11
C ASN A 26 -38.06 6.13 21.17
N ARG A 27 -37.09 6.03 20.25
CA ARG A 27 -37.27 6.25 18.79
C ARG A 27 -36.07 5.70 18.01
N ILE A 28 -36.20 4.47 17.52
CA ILE A 28 -35.40 3.91 16.42
C ILE A 28 -36.29 3.97 15.17
N PRO A 29 -35.88 4.62 14.07
CA PRO A 29 -36.51 4.41 12.78
C PRO A 29 -36.00 3.11 12.15
N ALA A 30 -36.96 2.30 11.72
CA ALA A 30 -36.82 1.00 11.10
C ALA A 30 -36.08 1.02 9.75
N ALA A 31 -35.11 0.10 9.59
CA ALA A 31 -34.75 -0.51 8.31
C ALA A 31 -33.81 -1.73 8.53
N GLU A 32 -34.19 -2.67 9.41
CA GLU A 32 -33.55 -3.99 9.50
C GLU A 32 -34.61 -5.05 9.82
N LYS A 33 -35.25 -5.58 8.78
CA LYS A 33 -35.93 -6.88 8.73
C LYS A 33 -36.32 -7.14 7.27
N GLU A 34 -36.08 -8.36 6.80
CA GLU A 34 -36.10 -8.85 5.39
C GLU A 34 -34.75 -8.60 4.68
N LEU A 35 -33.85 -9.56 4.46
CA LEU A 35 -34.01 -10.97 4.13
C LEU A 35 -32.82 -11.78 4.67
N GLN A 36 -33.02 -12.31 5.88
CA GLN A 36 -32.28 -13.43 6.42
C GLN A 36 -33.24 -14.64 6.44
N GLU A 37 -33.78 -14.98 5.27
CA GLU A 37 -34.58 -16.19 5.03
C GLU A 37 -34.24 -16.71 3.64
N LEU A 38 -33.10 -17.40 3.51
CA LEU A 38 -32.74 -18.21 2.32
C LEU A 38 -31.60 -19.17 2.67
N ALA A 39 -31.73 -19.91 3.77
CA ALA A 39 -30.86 -21.07 4.04
C ALA A 39 -31.42 -21.94 5.19
N SER A 40 -32.40 -22.79 4.90
CA SER A 40 -32.58 -24.14 5.50
C SER A 40 -33.98 -24.68 5.22
N GLY A 41 -34.07 -25.95 4.78
CA GLY A 41 -35.33 -26.69 4.80
C GLY A 41 -35.63 -27.52 3.55
N SER A 42 -34.99 -28.69 3.47
CA SER A 42 -35.20 -29.76 2.50
C SER A 42 -36.44 -30.64 2.77
N ASN A 43 -37.05 -31.12 1.68
CA ASN A 43 -37.64 -32.44 1.42
C ASN A 43 -38.84 -32.97 2.24
N THR A 44 -39.88 -33.39 1.49
CA THR A 44 -40.42 -34.78 1.29
C THR A 44 -41.90 -34.69 0.89
N ALA A 45 -42.56 -35.56 0.13
CA ALA A 45 -42.24 -36.67 -0.78
C ALA A 45 -43.58 -37.14 -1.44
N ALA A 46 -43.47 -38.10 -2.36
CA ALA A 46 -44.51 -39.00 -2.92
C ALA A 46 -45.37 -38.45 -4.08
N GLN A 47 -45.66 -39.20 -5.16
CA GLN A 47 -45.43 -40.60 -5.57
C GLN A 47 -45.80 -40.68 -7.08
N ALA A 48 -44.94 -41.22 -7.95
CA ALA A 48 -45.09 -42.55 -8.59
C ALA A 48 -45.76 -42.51 -10.01
N PRO A 49 -45.70 -43.57 -10.85
CA PRO A 49 -44.87 -43.58 -12.06
C PRO A 49 -45.64 -44.08 -13.34
N PRO A 50 -45.12 -44.96 -14.23
CA PRO A 50 -44.80 -44.68 -15.65
C PRO A 50 -45.65 -45.47 -16.67
N ALA A 51 -45.62 -45.14 -17.97
CA ALA A 51 -46.00 -46.10 -19.03
C ALA A 51 -45.54 -45.69 -20.44
N GLU A 52 -45.19 -46.72 -21.21
CA GLU A 52 -44.80 -46.76 -22.62
C GLU A 52 -45.98 -46.61 -23.61
N ARG A 53 -45.59 -46.55 -24.89
CA ARG A 53 -46.25 -47.08 -26.11
C ARG A 53 -47.01 -46.13 -27.07
N SER A 54 -46.33 -45.93 -28.21
CA SER A 54 -46.73 -46.23 -29.60
C SER A 54 -47.87 -45.48 -30.31
N GLU A 55 -47.42 -44.90 -31.44
CA GLU A 55 -47.94 -45.05 -32.80
C GLU A 55 -49.14 -44.22 -33.30
N ARG A 56 -48.85 -43.63 -34.48
CA ARG A 56 -49.71 -43.22 -35.61
C ARG A 56 -50.43 -41.89 -35.51
N GLU A 57 -50.59 -41.12 -36.58
CA GLU A 57 -49.94 -40.92 -37.88
C GLU A 57 -50.80 -39.82 -38.56
N ARG A 58 -50.24 -39.23 -39.62
CA ARG A 58 -50.86 -38.36 -40.64
C ARG A 58 -51.01 -36.88 -40.29
N GLU A 59 -50.67 -35.92 -41.15
CA GLU A 59 -50.12 -35.89 -42.51
C GLU A 59 -49.98 -34.39 -42.77
N HIS A 60 -48.78 -33.88 -43.10
CA HIS A 60 -48.69 -32.66 -43.90
C HIS A 60 -47.55 -32.81 -44.88
N ALA A 61 -47.98 -33.05 -46.12
CA ALA A 61 -47.18 -33.38 -47.28
C ALA A 61 -46.31 -32.20 -47.75
N ASP A 62 -45.12 -32.59 -48.19
CA ASP A 62 -44.25 -31.91 -49.15
C ASP A 62 -44.99 -31.18 -50.27
N TYR A 63 -44.53 -29.97 -50.58
CA TYR A 63 -44.45 -29.48 -51.96
C TYR A 63 -43.27 -28.53 -52.09
N ASN A 64 -42.06 -29.09 -52.07
CA ASN A 64 -40.86 -28.43 -52.54
C ASN A 64 -40.53 -28.99 -53.93
N ALA A 65 -40.97 -28.30 -54.98
CA ALA A 65 -40.57 -28.60 -56.35
C ALA A 65 -40.64 -27.36 -57.24
N ASN A 66 -39.48 -26.80 -57.56
CA ASN A 66 -39.16 -26.48 -58.95
C ASN A 66 -37.64 -26.56 -59.15
N PRO A 67 -37.16 -26.90 -60.34
CA PRO A 67 -36.25 -28.02 -60.52
C PRO A 67 -34.82 -27.55 -60.73
N ARG A 68 -33.88 -28.44 -60.38
CA ARG A 68 -32.49 -28.39 -60.81
C ARG A 68 -32.43 -28.17 -62.33
N CYS A 69 -31.72 -27.13 -62.75
CA CYS A 69 -31.21 -27.01 -64.10
C CYS A 69 -29.71 -27.28 -64.03
N SER A 70 -29.33 -28.54 -64.25
CA SER A 70 -27.94 -29.00 -64.42
C SER A 70 -27.72 -29.31 -65.89
N GLY A 71 -26.78 -28.60 -66.52
CA GLY A 71 -26.43 -28.79 -67.94
C GLY A 71 -25.28 -27.88 -68.43
N LEU A 72 -24.11 -28.06 -67.82
CA LEU A 72 -22.72 -27.88 -68.31
C LEU A 72 -22.36 -26.79 -69.36
N SER A 73 -21.48 -25.86 -68.95
CA SER A 73 -20.11 -25.75 -69.51
C SER A 73 -19.22 -24.96 -68.55
N GLN A 74 -18.02 -25.49 -68.30
CA GLN A 74 -16.98 -25.00 -67.39
C GLN A 74 -16.58 -23.53 -67.64
N THR A 75 -16.47 -22.74 -66.57
CA THR A 75 -15.32 -21.84 -66.35
C THR A 75 -15.20 -21.52 -64.85
N GLN A 76 -14.05 -21.92 -64.29
CA GLN A 76 -13.26 -21.36 -63.19
C GLN A 76 -13.96 -20.63 -62.04
N GLY A 77 -13.69 -21.15 -60.84
CA GLY A 77 -14.36 -20.78 -59.60
C GLY A 77 -13.97 -19.43 -59.02
N HIS A 78 -14.74 -19.06 -58.00
CA HIS A 78 -14.31 -18.30 -56.84
C HIS A 78 -15.35 -18.55 -55.74
N ASP A 79 -14.96 -19.30 -54.71
CA ASP A 79 -15.63 -19.29 -53.42
C ASP A 79 -15.42 -17.91 -52.80
N HIS A 80 -16.36 -16.99 -53.06
CA HIS A 80 -16.52 -15.78 -52.28
C HIS A 80 -17.81 -15.91 -51.48
N SER A 81 -17.69 -16.13 -50.17
CA SER A 81 -18.80 -16.19 -49.21
C SER A 81 -19.35 -14.80 -48.87
N GLY A 82 -19.57 -13.97 -49.89
CA GLY A 82 -20.05 -12.59 -49.77
C GLY A 82 -20.88 -12.15 -51.00
N PRO A 83 -21.69 -11.09 -50.87
CA PRO A 83 -22.46 -10.56 -52.00
C PRO A 83 -21.53 -10.10 -53.15
N PRO A 84 -21.99 -10.15 -54.41
CA PRO A 84 -21.20 -9.69 -55.56
C PRO A 84 -20.70 -8.25 -55.40
N ASP A 85 -19.48 -7.99 -55.87
CA ASP A 85 -18.79 -6.70 -55.83
C ASP A 85 -19.30 -5.68 -56.87
N ASP A 86 -20.25 -6.06 -57.72
CA ASP A 86 -20.93 -5.19 -58.69
C ASP A 86 -22.28 -4.63 -58.20
N LEU A 87 -22.59 -4.81 -56.91
CA LEU A 87 -23.73 -4.19 -56.21
C LEU A 87 -23.34 -2.84 -55.60
N GLY A 88 -24.31 -1.98 -55.31
CA GLY A 88 -24.05 -0.61 -54.89
C GLY A 88 -23.63 -0.49 -53.42
N GLU A 89 -22.66 0.37 -53.10
CA GLU A 89 -22.21 0.54 -51.70
C GLU A 89 -23.05 1.56 -50.92
N ASP A 90 -23.22 2.76 -51.47
CA ASP A 90 -23.96 3.85 -50.80
C ASP A 90 -25.41 4.00 -51.29
N LYS A 91 -25.70 3.51 -52.50
CA LYS A 91 -27.02 3.56 -53.12
C LYS A 91 -27.28 2.31 -53.98
N PRO A 92 -28.56 1.93 -54.21
CA PRO A 92 -28.92 0.77 -55.02
C PRO A 92 -28.31 0.83 -56.45
N ALA A 93 -27.65 -0.24 -56.88
CA ALA A 93 -27.12 -0.39 -58.23
C ALA A 93 -28.21 -0.87 -59.22
N GLN A 94 -28.84 0.09 -59.91
CA GLN A 94 -29.90 -0.15 -60.90
C GLN A 94 -29.37 -0.08 -62.35
N ILE A 95 -28.60 -1.09 -62.75
CA ILE A 95 -27.98 -1.14 -64.10
C ILE A 95 -29.06 -1.42 -65.15
N ILE A 96 -29.04 -0.66 -66.26
CA ILE A 96 -29.90 -0.87 -67.44
C ILE A 96 -29.04 -1.43 -68.57
N LEU A 97 -29.23 -2.71 -68.91
CA LEU A 97 -28.56 -3.36 -70.03
C LEU A 97 -29.42 -3.28 -71.30
N LYS A 98 -28.77 -3.16 -72.47
CA LYS A 98 -29.45 -3.29 -73.78
C LYS A 98 -30.19 -4.63 -73.91
N LYS A 99 -29.68 -5.67 -73.26
CA LYS A 99 -30.32 -6.99 -73.13
C LYS A 99 -29.84 -7.66 -71.84
N PHE A 100 -30.77 -8.05 -70.98
CA PHE A 100 -30.43 -8.81 -69.77
C PHE A 100 -30.22 -10.30 -70.10
N PRO A 101 -29.33 -11.01 -69.38
CA PRO A 101 -29.20 -12.46 -69.47
C PRO A 101 -30.55 -13.16 -69.31
N SER A 102 -30.86 -14.07 -70.24
CA SER A 102 -32.13 -14.80 -70.26
C SER A 102 -31.94 -16.23 -69.78
N ARG A 103 -32.76 -16.66 -68.82
CA ARG A 103 -32.83 -18.03 -68.32
C ARG A 103 -34.04 -18.75 -68.91
N LEU A 104 -33.93 -20.06 -69.08
CA LEU A 104 -34.99 -20.88 -69.67
C LEU A 104 -35.98 -21.31 -68.58
N PHE A 105 -37.25 -20.96 -68.74
CA PHE A 105 -38.34 -21.39 -67.86
C PHE A 105 -39.43 -22.03 -68.70
N ASN A 106 -39.65 -23.34 -68.54
CA ASN A 106 -40.66 -24.13 -69.28
C ASN A 106 -40.63 -23.86 -70.80
N GLY A 107 -39.44 -23.87 -71.41
CA GLY A 107 -39.25 -23.65 -72.85
C GLY A 107 -39.23 -22.18 -73.30
N GLN A 108 -39.56 -21.22 -72.44
CA GLN A 108 -39.52 -19.79 -72.73
C GLN A 108 -38.29 -19.13 -72.11
N LYS A 109 -37.56 -18.34 -72.90
CA LYS A 109 -36.47 -17.49 -72.39
C LYS A 109 -37.07 -16.27 -71.68
N ARG A 110 -36.78 -16.12 -70.39
CA ARG A 110 -37.18 -14.95 -69.58
C ARG A 110 -35.94 -14.29 -68.99
N SER A 111 -35.95 -12.98 -68.85
CA SER A 111 -34.84 -12.20 -68.30
C SER A 111 -35.36 -11.21 -67.26
N PHE A 112 -34.46 -10.63 -66.49
CA PHE A 112 -34.76 -9.46 -65.68
C PHE A 112 -35.36 -8.33 -66.55
N VAL A 113 -36.31 -7.58 -65.99
CA VAL A 113 -37.00 -6.48 -66.66
C VAL A 113 -36.68 -5.18 -65.93
N ALA A 114 -35.97 -4.26 -66.60
CA ALA A 114 -35.57 -2.97 -66.01
C ALA A 114 -36.75 -2.12 -65.49
N LEU A 115 -37.95 -2.28 -66.06
CA LEU A 115 -39.16 -1.59 -65.57
C LEU A 115 -39.50 -1.93 -64.11
N TRP A 116 -38.98 -3.03 -63.55
CA TRP A 116 -39.19 -3.35 -62.14
C TRP A 116 -38.52 -2.35 -61.18
N TYR A 117 -37.50 -1.62 -61.62
CA TYR A 117 -36.87 -0.56 -60.83
C TYR A 117 -37.83 0.61 -60.57
N ASN A 118 -38.72 0.94 -61.52
CA ASN A 118 -39.61 2.09 -61.42
C ASN A 118 -40.55 2.02 -60.21
N GLN A 119 -40.84 0.82 -59.72
CA GLN A 119 -41.71 0.60 -58.57
C GLN A 119 -40.93 0.20 -57.31
N ARG A 120 -39.60 0.05 -57.41
CA ARG A 120 -38.75 -0.58 -56.38
C ARG A 120 -37.37 0.08 -56.39
N ASP A 121 -37.27 1.18 -55.67
CA ASP A 121 -36.03 1.94 -55.45
C ASP A 121 -34.93 1.10 -54.77
N TRP A 122 -35.30 0.15 -53.92
CA TRP A 122 -34.40 -0.76 -53.21
C TRP A 122 -33.82 -1.91 -54.06
N LEU A 123 -34.33 -2.15 -55.27
CA LEU A 123 -33.98 -3.32 -56.09
C LEU A 123 -32.64 -3.08 -56.81
N GLU A 124 -31.74 -4.05 -56.74
CA GLU A 124 -30.44 -4.07 -57.42
C GLU A 124 -30.35 -5.28 -58.36
N TYR A 125 -29.49 -5.20 -59.38
CA TYR A 125 -29.17 -6.34 -60.24
C TYR A 125 -27.65 -6.49 -60.39
N SER A 126 -27.14 -7.69 -60.08
CA SER A 126 -25.74 -8.06 -60.32
C SER A 126 -25.62 -8.72 -61.69
N VAL A 127 -24.72 -8.19 -62.53
CA VAL A 127 -24.35 -8.78 -63.81
C VAL A 127 -23.53 -10.04 -63.58
N LYS A 128 -22.64 -10.03 -62.57
CA LYS A 128 -21.79 -11.19 -62.22
C LYS A 128 -22.59 -12.39 -61.71
N ALA A 129 -23.59 -12.16 -60.85
CA ALA A 129 -24.45 -13.23 -60.34
C ALA A 129 -25.69 -13.51 -61.21
N GLU A 130 -25.94 -12.67 -62.22
CA GLU A 130 -27.15 -12.68 -63.05
C GLU A 130 -28.45 -12.79 -62.24
N ALA A 131 -28.53 -12.03 -61.14
CA ALA A 131 -29.59 -12.13 -60.15
C ALA A 131 -29.89 -10.78 -59.50
N ALA A 132 -31.10 -10.66 -58.94
CA ALA A 132 -31.60 -9.46 -58.30
C ALA A 132 -31.42 -9.51 -56.77
N PHE A 133 -31.05 -8.37 -56.18
CA PHE A 133 -30.79 -8.21 -54.75
C PHE A 133 -31.60 -7.05 -54.18
N CYS A 134 -31.72 -6.99 -52.86
CA CYS A 134 -32.32 -5.85 -52.15
C CYS A 134 -31.22 -5.08 -51.41
N PHE A 135 -30.98 -3.82 -51.82
CA PHE A 135 -30.00 -2.93 -51.19
C PHE A 135 -30.28 -2.75 -49.70
N ALA A 136 -31.53 -2.42 -49.35
CA ALA A 136 -31.94 -2.17 -47.98
C ALA A 136 -31.72 -3.40 -47.08
N CYS A 137 -32.12 -4.58 -47.53
CA CYS A 137 -31.94 -5.81 -46.75
C CYS A 137 -30.46 -6.20 -46.64
N ARG A 138 -29.66 -6.01 -47.70
CA ARG A 138 -28.23 -6.34 -47.69
C ARG A 138 -27.43 -5.44 -46.74
N LYS A 139 -27.80 -4.15 -46.65
CA LYS A 139 -27.06 -3.16 -45.83
C LYS A 139 -27.60 -3.00 -44.41
N PHE A 140 -28.89 -3.22 -44.17
CA PHE A 140 -29.56 -2.91 -42.89
C PHE A 140 -30.31 -4.09 -42.27
N GLY A 141 -30.37 -5.23 -42.96
CA GLY A 141 -31.01 -6.46 -42.48
C GLY A 141 -30.13 -7.24 -41.51
N THR A 142 -30.78 -8.02 -40.63
CA THR A 142 -30.13 -8.89 -39.64
C THR A 142 -30.24 -10.38 -40.01
N VAL A 143 -31.03 -10.71 -41.03
CA VAL A 143 -31.32 -12.08 -41.44
C VAL A 143 -30.92 -12.27 -42.89
N ASP A 144 -30.23 -13.38 -43.15
CA ASP A 144 -29.86 -13.77 -44.51
C ASP A 144 -31.08 -14.26 -45.30
N SER A 145 -31.19 -13.81 -46.54
CA SER A 145 -32.25 -14.22 -47.46
C SER A 145 -31.72 -14.38 -48.88
N VAL A 146 -32.57 -14.92 -49.76
CA VAL A 146 -32.28 -15.00 -51.20
C VAL A 146 -31.95 -13.62 -51.79
N PHE A 147 -32.51 -12.53 -51.23
CA PHE A 147 -32.25 -11.17 -51.70
C PHE A 147 -30.98 -10.52 -51.13
N THR A 148 -30.24 -11.20 -50.24
CA THR A 148 -28.99 -10.69 -49.65
C THR A 148 -27.77 -11.54 -49.99
N LYS A 149 -27.89 -12.87 -50.04
CA LYS A 149 -26.76 -13.80 -50.27
C LYS A 149 -26.71 -14.36 -51.69
N SER A 150 -27.74 -15.11 -52.10
CA SER A 150 -27.69 -15.91 -53.34
C SER A 150 -28.23 -15.21 -54.58
N GLY A 151 -29.04 -14.16 -54.41
CA GLY A 151 -29.70 -13.42 -55.48
C GLY A 151 -30.98 -14.10 -55.99
N TYR A 152 -32.01 -13.30 -56.23
CA TYR A 152 -33.28 -13.75 -56.79
C TYR A 152 -33.22 -13.81 -58.32
N CYS A 153 -33.53 -14.96 -58.91
CA CYS A 153 -33.44 -15.16 -60.37
C CYS A 153 -34.67 -15.83 -61.01
N ASP A 154 -35.77 -16.04 -60.27
CA ASP A 154 -37.02 -16.58 -60.83
C ASP A 154 -37.84 -15.48 -61.54
N TRP A 155 -37.45 -15.21 -62.79
CA TRP A 155 -38.07 -14.20 -63.65
C TRP A 155 -39.52 -14.52 -64.03
N LYS A 156 -39.96 -15.79 -63.91
CA LYS A 156 -41.34 -16.17 -64.20
C LYS A 156 -42.30 -15.57 -63.18
N HIS A 157 -41.92 -15.55 -61.91
CA HIS A 157 -42.78 -15.10 -60.80
C HIS A 157 -42.33 -13.78 -60.16
N ALA A 158 -41.36 -13.09 -60.77
CA ALA A 158 -40.73 -11.90 -60.20
C ALA A 158 -41.75 -10.79 -59.85
N ALA A 159 -42.63 -10.41 -60.77
CA ALA A 159 -43.52 -9.26 -60.58
C ALA A 159 -44.65 -9.52 -59.55
N GLU A 160 -45.29 -10.70 -59.61
CA GLU A 160 -46.51 -11.00 -58.86
C GLU A 160 -46.28 -11.69 -57.52
N ARG A 161 -45.21 -12.50 -57.40
CA ARG A 161 -44.97 -13.34 -56.23
C ARG A 161 -43.63 -13.05 -55.57
N GLY A 162 -42.53 -13.07 -56.32
CA GLY A 162 -41.17 -12.94 -55.75
C GLY A 162 -40.90 -11.57 -55.14
N LEU A 163 -40.84 -10.54 -55.99
CA LEU A 163 -40.49 -9.18 -55.57
C LEU A 163 -41.60 -8.54 -54.72
N ARG A 164 -42.86 -8.88 -54.99
CA ARG A 164 -44.00 -8.37 -54.23
C ARG A 164 -44.03 -8.94 -52.80
N LYS A 165 -43.91 -10.26 -52.62
CA LYS A 165 -43.88 -10.86 -51.28
C LYS A 165 -42.68 -10.40 -50.47
N HIS A 166 -41.53 -10.20 -51.13
CA HIS A 166 -40.37 -9.63 -50.45
C HIS A 166 -40.65 -8.21 -49.94
N ALA A 167 -41.27 -7.35 -50.76
CA ALA A 167 -41.63 -5.99 -50.37
C ALA A 167 -42.63 -5.93 -49.19
N GLU A 168 -43.54 -6.90 -49.12
CA GLU A 168 -44.55 -7.02 -48.05
C GLU A 168 -43.99 -7.71 -46.77
N CYS A 169 -42.74 -8.19 -46.80
CA CYS A 169 -42.12 -8.92 -45.70
C CYS A 169 -41.71 -7.97 -44.56
N LYS A 170 -41.88 -8.39 -43.31
CA LYS A 170 -41.60 -7.56 -42.13
C LYS A 170 -40.14 -7.11 -42.08
N GLU A 171 -39.22 -8.03 -42.32
CA GLU A 171 -37.78 -7.83 -42.32
C GLU A 171 -37.35 -6.82 -43.40
N HIS A 172 -38.01 -6.86 -44.56
CA HIS A 172 -37.79 -5.89 -45.63
C HIS A 172 -38.28 -4.50 -45.21
N MET A 173 -39.50 -4.39 -44.68
CA MET A 173 -40.07 -3.12 -44.25
C MET A 173 -39.21 -2.44 -43.17
N GLU A 174 -38.69 -3.21 -42.20
CA GLU A 174 -37.76 -2.71 -41.18
C GLU A 174 -36.44 -2.24 -41.78
N SER A 175 -35.87 -3.01 -42.71
CA SER A 175 -34.61 -2.65 -43.39
C SER A 175 -34.76 -1.39 -44.24
N VAL A 176 -35.89 -1.25 -44.95
CA VAL A 176 -36.22 -0.05 -45.74
C VAL A 176 -36.48 1.16 -44.83
N ALA A 177 -37.11 0.98 -43.67
CA ALA A 177 -37.29 2.06 -42.70
C ALA A 177 -35.95 2.61 -42.21
N LYS A 178 -35.01 1.73 -41.83
CA LYS A 178 -33.64 2.11 -41.43
C LYS A 178 -32.89 2.82 -42.56
N TRP A 179 -32.99 2.30 -43.79
CA TRP A 179 -32.37 2.92 -44.95
C TRP A 179 -32.91 4.32 -45.23
N ARG A 180 -34.24 4.50 -45.23
CA ARG A 180 -34.88 5.81 -45.45
C ARG A 180 -34.55 6.81 -44.35
N GLU A 181 -34.44 6.35 -43.11
CA GLU A 181 -33.99 7.16 -41.99
C GLU A 181 -32.54 7.65 -42.20
N ARG A 182 -31.63 6.77 -42.68
CA ARG A 182 -30.26 7.16 -43.05
C ARG A 182 -30.24 8.21 -44.17
N VAL A 183 -31.00 8.01 -45.24
CA VAL A 183 -31.07 8.97 -46.37
C VAL A 183 -31.57 10.33 -45.89
N LYS A 184 -32.65 10.36 -45.08
CA LYS A 184 -33.15 11.60 -44.48
C LYS A 184 -32.12 12.29 -43.58
N ARG A 185 -31.33 11.52 -42.81
CA ARG A 185 -30.27 12.05 -41.93
C ARG A 185 -29.10 12.63 -42.73
N ALA A 186 -28.73 12.00 -43.85
CA ALA A 186 -27.70 12.48 -44.77
C ALA A 186 -28.12 13.81 -45.43
N ASP A 187 -29.36 13.89 -45.92
CA ASP A 187 -29.90 15.11 -46.52
C ASP A 187 -30.08 16.26 -45.51
N SER A 188 -30.26 15.95 -44.21
CA SER A 188 -30.32 16.94 -43.13
C SER A 188 -28.95 17.31 -42.53
N GLY A 189 -27.84 16.77 -43.03
CA GLY A 189 -26.49 17.06 -42.53
C GLY A 189 -26.19 16.50 -41.12
N GLN A 190 -26.93 15.47 -40.67
CA GLN A 190 -26.75 14.81 -39.36
C GLN A 190 -25.89 13.53 -39.45
N GLU A 191 -24.89 13.48 -40.34
CA GLU A 191 -23.86 12.42 -40.34
C GLU A 191 -22.74 12.75 -39.32
N ILE A 192 -23.10 12.66 -38.03
CA ILE A 192 -22.25 12.88 -36.85
C ILE A 192 -22.38 11.62 -35.98
N SER A 193 -21.93 10.44 -36.43
CA SER A 193 -21.95 9.26 -35.55
C SER A 193 -20.73 8.35 -35.61
N THR A 194 -19.88 8.47 -36.62
CA THR A 194 -18.59 7.76 -36.66
C THR A 194 -17.40 8.69 -36.38
N LEU A 195 -17.38 9.91 -36.95
CA LEU A 195 -16.34 10.91 -36.68
C LEU A 195 -16.51 11.65 -35.34
N VAL A 196 -17.70 11.55 -34.73
CA VAL A 196 -18.00 12.23 -33.45
C VAL A 196 -17.70 11.37 -32.23
N ASN A 197 -17.40 10.08 -32.40
CA ASN A 197 -16.91 9.29 -31.28
C ASN A 197 -15.41 9.52 -31.03
N GLU A 198 -14.50 9.32 -31.99
CA GLU A 198 -13.06 9.37 -31.66
C GLU A 198 -12.58 10.74 -31.13
N GLY A 199 -13.00 11.84 -31.76
CA GLY A 199 -12.62 13.19 -31.31
C GLY A 199 -13.23 13.58 -29.96
N GLN A 200 -14.48 13.18 -29.69
CA GLN A 200 -15.12 13.46 -28.41
C GLN A 200 -14.59 12.55 -27.30
N LEU A 201 -14.32 11.27 -27.59
CA LEU A 201 -13.70 10.32 -26.67
C LEU A 201 -12.30 10.79 -26.29
N ALA A 202 -11.49 11.25 -27.26
CA ALA A 202 -10.17 11.81 -27.00
C ALA A 202 -10.24 13.05 -26.10
N ARG A 203 -11.19 13.97 -26.35
CA ARG A 203 -11.42 15.15 -25.48
C ARG A 203 -11.86 14.77 -24.07
N ASN A 204 -12.79 13.82 -23.95
CA ASN A 204 -13.27 13.36 -22.65
C ASN A 204 -12.14 12.68 -21.86
N ARG A 205 -11.32 11.85 -22.53
CA ARG A 205 -10.12 11.23 -21.94
C ARG A 205 -9.12 12.29 -21.50
N TYR A 206 -8.84 13.30 -22.34
CA TYR A 206 -7.96 14.41 -21.98
C TYR A 206 -8.43 15.13 -20.71
N TYR A 207 -9.73 15.45 -20.62
CA TYR A 207 -10.32 16.09 -19.45
C TYR A 207 -10.21 15.24 -18.17
N ILE A 208 -10.55 13.96 -18.25
CA ILE A 208 -10.44 13.03 -17.11
C ILE A 208 -8.97 12.82 -16.72
N GLY A 209 -8.06 12.75 -17.70
CA GLY A 209 -6.63 12.64 -17.47
C GLY A 209 -6.10 13.79 -16.64
N ALA A 210 -6.47 15.02 -17.01
CA ALA A 210 -6.11 16.21 -16.24
C ALA A 210 -6.61 16.15 -14.78
N ILE A 211 -7.82 15.64 -14.53
CA ILE A 211 -8.33 15.45 -13.16
C ILE A 211 -7.47 14.44 -12.38
N ILE A 212 -7.11 13.31 -13.01
CA ILE A 212 -6.30 12.27 -12.38
C ILE A 212 -4.88 12.80 -12.09
N ASP A 213 -4.28 13.54 -13.01
CA ASP A 213 -2.96 14.17 -12.82
C ASP A 213 -2.96 15.12 -11.62
N MET A 214 -4.02 15.91 -11.44
CA MET A 214 -4.17 16.80 -10.28
C MET A 214 -4.30 16.01 -8.97
N LEU A 215 -5.06 14.91 -8.96
CA LEU A 215 -5.17 14.04 -7.79
C LEU A 215 -3.83 13.38 -7.45
N GLN A 216 -3.13 12.87 -8.46
CA GLN A 216 -1.79 12.29 -8.34
C GLN A 216 -0.82 13.31 -7.74
N PHE A 217 -0.80 14.54 -8.27
CA PHE A 217 0.05 15.62 -7.78
C PHE A 217 -0.21 15.91 -6.30
N LEU A 218 -1.48 16.06 -5.91
CA LEU A 218 -1.84 16.37 -4.52
C LEU A 218 -1.50 15.21 -3.57
N ALA A 219 -1.76 13.97 -3.98
CA ALA A 219 -1.46 12.78 -3.20
C ALA A 219 0.05 12.61 -2.96
N ILE A 220 0.87 12.63 -4.02
CA ILE A 220 2.34 12.49 -3.91
C ILE A 220 2.91 13.58 -3.00
N ASN A 221 2.42 14.81 -3.10
CA ASN A 221 2.88 15.94 -2.30
C ASN A 221 2.25 16.02 -0.89
N ARG A 222 1.39 15.06 -0.51
CA ARG A 222 0.71 15.01 0.81
C ARG A 222 -0.15 16.25 1.08
N LEU A 223 -0.66 16.88 0.02
CA LEU A 223 -1.37 18.14 0.10
C LEU A 223 -2.88 17.93 0.38
N PRO A 224 -3.56 18.91 1.00
CA PRO A 224 -5.02 18.90 1.06
C PRO A 224 -5.65 18.76 -0.32
N LEU A 225 -6.76 18.05 -0.42
CA LEU A 225 -7.65 18.17 -1.57
C LEU A 225 -8.80 19.16 -1.29
N ARG A 226 -9.37 19.11 -0.07
CA ARG A 226 -10.56 19.87 0.33
C ARG A 226 -10.23 21.18 1.07
N GLY A 227 -11.16 22.13 1.02
CA GLY A 227 -11.19 23.37 1.80
C GLY A 227 -12.42 23.41 2.72
N SER A 228 -12.77 24.59 3.24
CA SER A 228 -13.88 24.80 4.18
C SER A 228 -15.26 24.98 3.52
N VAL A 229 -15.34 25.22 2.21
CA VAL A 229 -16.61 25.47 1.50
C VAL A 229 -16.77 24.50 0.31
N GLU A 230 -17.96 23.92 0.20
CA GLU A 230 -18.36 22.98 -0.85
C GLU A 230 -19.13 23.68 -1.98
N ALA A 231 -18.51 24.59 -2.74
CA ALA A 231 -19.20 25.25 -3.84
C ALA A 231 -18.32 25.54 -5.05
N PHE A 232 -18.67 24.93 -6.18
CA PHE A 232 -18.15 25.28 -7.52
C PHE A 232 -18.64 26.65 -8.01
N ASN A 233 -19.62 27.23 -7.31
CA ASN A 233 -20.26 28.51 -7.68
C ASN A 233 -19.56 29.72 -7.03
N SER A 234 -18.52 29.49 -6.22
CA SER A 234 -17.70 30.52 -5.60
C SER A 234 -16.33 30.55 -6.28
N GLN A 235 -16.29 30.85 -7.58
CA GLN A 235 -15.04 31.04 -8.30
C GLN A 235 -14.21 32.13 -7.61
N GLY A 236 -12.98 31.80 -7.23
CA GLY A 236 -12.04 32.73 -6.61
C GLY A 236 -12.11 32.86 -5.08
N ASP A 237 -12.93 32.05 -4.38
CA ASP A 237 -12.91 32.04 -2.91
C ASP A 237 -11.86 31.03 -2.38
N ALA A 238 -10.99 31.46 -1.48
CA ALA A 238 -9.88 30.65 -0.94
C ALA A 238 -10.34 29.42 -0.14
N SER A 239 -11.65 29.28 0.04
CA SER A 239 -12.34 28.27 0.84
C SER A 239 -12.67 26.97 0.07
N CYS A 240 -12.58 26.96 -1.26
CA CYS A 240 -12.98 25.83 -2.12
C CYS A 240 -12.01 24.62 -2.11
N GLY A 241 -10.83 24.76 -1.51
CA GLY A 241 -9.84 23.69 -1.39
C GLY A 241 -8.86 23.58 -2.55
N LEU A 242 -7.70 22.98 -2.27
CA LEU A 242 -6.55 23.03 -3.17
C LEU A 242 -6.75 22.24 -4.47
N PHE A 243 -7.59 21.19 -4.49
CA PHE A 243 -7.94 20.51 -5.74
C PHE A 243 -8.67 21.44 -6.72
N LEU A 244 -9.64 22.21 -6.24
CA LEU A 244 -10.38 23.14 -7.09
C LEU A 244 -9.50 24.32 -7.52
N SER A 245 -8.66 24.85 -6.62
CA SER A 245 -7.68 25.88 -6.98
C SER A 245 -6.67 25.40 -8.03
N LEU A 246 -6.20 24.16 -7.91
CA LEU A 246 -5.31 23.54 -8.90
C LEU A 246 -6.03 23.31 -10.22
N PHE A 247 -7.29 22.87 -10.20
CA PHE A 247 -8.12 22.73 -11.39
C PHE A 247 -8.31 24.05 -12.13
N GLU A 248 -8.70 25.12 -11.45
CA GLU A 248 -8.79 26.46 -12.04
C GLU A 248 -7.44 26.95 -12.57
N TYR A 249 -6.36 26.65 -11.84
CA TYR A 249 -5.01 26.97 -12.30
C TYR A 249 -4.65 26.27 -13.60
N SER A 250 -4.88 24.95 -13.68
CA SER A 250 -4.61 24.15 -14.87
C SER A 250 -5.45 24.60 -16.06
N VAL A 251 -6.75 24.85 -15.87
CA VAL A 251 -7.63 25.39 -16.91
C VAL A 251 -7.10 26.72 -17.47
N ARG A 252 -6.62 27.63 -16.62
CA ARG A 252 -6.06 28.92 -17.05
C ARG A 252 -4.74 28.78 -17.82
N LYS A 253 -3.98 27.71 -17.56
CA LYS A 253 -2.67 27.48 -18.17
C LYS A 253 -2.72 26.61 -19.42
N ASP A 254 -3.80 25.87 -19.59
CA ASP A 254 -4.01 24.94 -20.70
C ASP A 254 -5.24 25.37 -21.53
N PRO A 255 -5.02 26.10 -22.65
CA PRO A 255 -6.11 26.58 -23.50
C PRO A 255 -6.99 25.45 -24.08
N GLU A 256 -6.44 24.25 -24.29
CA GLU A 256 -7.22 23.12 -24.80
C GLU A 256 -8.13 22.57 -23.69
N LEU A 257 -7.63 22.46 -22.46
CA LEU A 257 -8.46 22.09 -21.31
C LEU A 257 -9.59 23.10 -21.05
N GLU A 258 -9.31 24.41 -21.18
CA GLU A 258 -10.33 25.46 -21.09
C GLU A 258 -11.42 25.29 -22.16
N LYS A 259 -11.01 25.09 -23.40
CA LYS A 259 -11.93 24.86 -24.52
C LYS A 259 -12.77 23.61 -24.32
N ILE A 260 -12.17 22.50 -23.84
CA ILE A 260 -12.90 21.28 -23.53
C ILE A 260 -13.91 21.52 -22.41
N LEU A 261 -13.50 22.19 -21.32
CA LEU A 261 -14.37 22.48 -20.17
C LEU A 261 -15.64 23.24 -20.55
N GLN A 262 -15.57 24.16 -21.53
CA GLN A 262 -16.74 24.89 -22.05
C GLN A 262 -17.77 23.95 -22.73
N THR A 263 -17.33 22.79 -23.22
CA THR A 263 -18.18 21.78 -23.86
C THR A 263 -18.69 20.72 -22.88
N ILE A 264 -18.07 20.56 -21.71
CA ILE A 264 -18.47 19.58 -20.70
C ILE A 264 -19.76 20.05 -19.98
N PRO A 265 -20.83 19.23 -19.95
CA PRO A 265 -22.04 19.54 -19.18
C PRO A 265 -21.73 19.79 -17.70
N GLN A 266 -22.40 20.75 -17.06
CA GLN A 266 -22.15 21.07 -15.65
C GLN A 266 -22.28 19.85 -14.72
N ASN A 267 -23.24 18.97 -14.99
CA ASN A 267 -23.48 17.73 -14.23
C ASN A 267 -22.51 16.58 -14.57
N ALA A 268 -21.53 16.83 -15.43
CA ALA A 268 -20.50 15.87 -15.86
C ALA A 268 -19.07 16.40 -15.65
N ARG A 269 -18.90 17.44 -14.84
CA ARG A 269 -17.58 18.01 -14.52
C ARG A 269 -16.70 17.10 -13.66
N TYR A 270 -17.29 16.16 -12.92
CA TYR A 270 -16.54 15.16 -12.15
C TYR A 270 -15.51 15.70 -11.15
N THR A 271 -15.70 16.93 -10.70
CA THR A 271 -14.83 17.61 -9.74
C THR A 271 -15.30 17.47 -8.30
N SER A 272 -16.44 16.82 -8.05
CA SER A 272 -16.99 16.62 -6.70
C SER A 272 -16.12 15.69 -5.86
N HIS A 273 -16.24 15.81 -4.54
CA HIS A 273 -15.46 14.99 -3.62
C HIS A 273 -15.76 13.49 -3.71
N ASP A 274 -16.97 13.11 -4.10
CA ASP A 274 -17.34 11.70 -4.31
C ASP A 274 -16.59 11.12 -5.50
N ILE A 275 -16.48 11.88 -6.60
CA ILE A 275 -15.70 11.44 -7.76
C ILE A 275 -14.20 11.44 -7.45
N GLN A 276 -13.71 12.44 -6.70
CA GLN A 276 -12.33 12.42 -6.21
C GLN A 276 -12.05 11.15 -5.39
N ASN A 277 -12.96 10.79 -4.46
CA ASN A 277 -12.85 9.58 -3.65
C ASN A 277 -12.84 8.31 -4.49
N GLU A 278 -13.73 8.23 -5.47
CA GLU A 278 -13.82 7.10 -6.39
C GLU A 278 -12.52 6.95 -7.19
N LEU A 279 -12.01 8.03 -7.78
CA LEU A 279 -10.76 8.01 -8.53
C LEU A 279 -9.56 7.64 -7.64
N ILE A 280 -9.46 8.22 -6.43
CA ILE A 280 -8.40 7.88 -5.46
C ILE A 280 -8.46 6.39 -5.10
N LYS A 281 -9.66 5.85 -4.89
CA LYS A 281 -9.85 4.42 -4.63
C LYS A 281 -9.38 3.59 -5.83
N ILE A 282 -9.78 3.93 -7.05
CA ILE A 282 -9.37 3.22 -8.27
C ILE A 282 -7.84 3.25 -8.42
N MET A 283 -7.21 4.40 -8.19
CA MET A 283 -5.75 4.55 -8.21
C MET A 283 -5.08 3.67 -7.15
N SER A 284 -5.57 3.67 -5.91
CA SER A 284 -5.06 2.82 -4.83
C SER A 284 -5.26 1.32 -5.11
N ASP A 285 -6.39 0.94 -5.71
CA ASP A 285 -6.67 -0.44 -6.14
C ASP A 285 -5.67 -0.89 -7.23
N ILE A 286 -5.39 -0.05 -8.25
CA ILE A 286 -4.39 -0.34 -9.29
C ILE A 286 -2.97 -0.44 -8.71
N LEU A 287 -2.61 0.47 -7.81
CA LEU A 287 -1.30 0.43 -7.15
C LEU A 287 -1.15 -0.84 -6.30
N THR A 288 -2.21 -1.24 -5.60
CA THR A 288 -2.22 -2.48 -4.81
C THR A 288 -2.06 -3.71 -5.70
N GLU A 289 -2.71 -3.75 -6.87
CA GLU A 289 -2.55 -4.83 -7.84
C GLU A 289 -1.11 -4.90 -8.38
N GLU A 290 -0.45 -3.77 -8.61
CA GLU A 290 0.96 -3.77 -8.98
C GLU A 290 1.82 -4.33 -7.85
N ILE A 291 1.58 -3.93 -6.59
CA ILE A 291 2.32 -4.49 -5.45
C ILE A 291 2.14 -6.02 -5.39
N VAL A 292 0.91 -6.51 -5.57
CA VAL A 292 0.62 -7.95 -5.59
C VAL A 292 1.30 -8.64 -6.77
N HIS A 293 1.35 -7.99 -7.94
CA HIS A 293 2.08 -8.47 -9.11
C HIS A 293 3.60 -8.50 -8.88
N GLU A 294 4.19 -7.48 -8.24
CA GLU A 294 5.61 -7.47 -7.86
C GLU A 294 5.96 -8.61 -6.89
N VAL A 295 5.06 -8.91 -5.95
CA VAL A 295 5.22 -10.06 -5.04
C VAL A 295 5.11 -11.38 -5.79
N SER A 296 4.20 -11.48 -6.77
CA SER A 296 4.01 -12.68 -7.60
C SER A 296 3.83 -13.94 -6.72
N ASP A 297 4.61 -14.99 -6.95
CA ASP A 297 4.62 -16.22 -6.14
C ASP A 297 5.72 -16.24 -5.04
N SER A 298 6.39 -15.11 -4.81
CA SER A 298 7.47 -15.00 -3.82
C SER A 298 6.96 -15.19 -2.39
N TRP A 299 7.80 -15.80 -1.56
CA TRP A 299 7.62 -15.79 -0.12
C TRP A 299 7.85 -14.38 0.41
N PHE A 300 7.09 -13.99 1.44
CA PHE A 300 7.18 -12.64 1.98
C PHE A 300 7.12 -12.61 3.51
N THR A 301 7.76 -11.59 4.08
CA THR A 301 7.70 -11.28 5.51
C THR A 301 6.67 -10.18 5.73
N ILE A 302 5.81 -10.37 6.73
CA ILE A 302 4.89 -9.32 7.18
C ILE A 302 5.56 -8.46 8.24
N LYS A 303 5.51 -7.15 8.07
CA LYS A 303 6.03 -6.16 9.01
C LYS A 303 4.87 -5.30 9.45
N VAL A 304 4.60 -5.27 10.76
CA VAL A 304 3.47 -4.50 11.29
C VAL A 304 3.94 -3.64 12.45
N ASP A 305 3.52 -2.40 12.43
CA ASP A 305 3.68 -1.49 13.56
C ASP A 305 2.36 -0.76 13.79
N GLY A 306 2.17 -0.24 15.00
CA GLY A 306 0.97 0.44 15.45
C GLY A 306 1.24 1.88 15.85
N THR A 307 0.31 2.77 15.52
CA THR A 307 0.29 4.13 16.06
C THR A 307 -1.13 4.58 16.35
N ARG A 308 -1.28 5.34 17.43
CA ARG A 308 -2.56 5.94 17.79
C ARG A 308 -2.70 7.29 17.13
N ASP A 309 -3.80 7.51 16.42
CA ASP A 309 -4.08 8.83 15.83
C ASP A 309 -4.65 9.82 16.86
N PRO A 310 -4.74 11.13 16.55
CA PRO A 310 -5.25 12.14 17.48
C PRO A 310 -6.71 11.92 17.91
N THR A 311 -7.47 11.11 17.18
CA THR A 311 -8.86 10.73 17.56
C THR A 311 -8.89 9.60 18.59
N GLY A 312 -7.74 8.98 18.84
CA GLY A 312 -7.60 7.88 19.78
C GLY A 312 -7.81 6.50 19.15
N CYS A 313 -7.93 6.40 17.82
CA CYS A 313 -8.04 5.14 17.10
C CYS A 313 -6.65 4.53 16.85
N GLU A 314 -6.55 3.20 16.93
CA GLU A 314 -5.32 2.47 16.63
C GLU A 314 -5.21 2.27 15.12
N ASN A 315 -4.07 2.66 14.55
CA ASN A 315 -3.74 2.47 13.15
C ASN A 315 -2.57 1.51 13.05
N ILE A 316 -2.75 0.44 12.28
CA ILE A 316 -1.67 -0.49 11.97
C ILE A 316 -1.20 -0.31 10.54
N SER A 317 0.10 -0.16 10.39
CA SER A 317 0.75 -0.17 9.08
C SER A 317 1.11 -1.62 8.74
N ILE A 318 0.71 -2.09 7.57
CA ILE A 318 1.03 -3.43 7.07
C ILE A 318 1.98 -3.27 5.89
N VAL A 319 3.24 -3.62 6.09
CA VAL A 319 4.28 -3.62 5.06
C VAL A 319 4.67 -5.06 4.76
N ILE A 320 4.88 -5.38 3.49
CA ILE A 320 5.37 -6.67 3.03
C ILE A 320 6.80 -6.54 2.50
N ARG A 321 7.69 -7.42 2.93
CA ARG A 321 9.07 -7.54 2.42
C ARG A 321 9.20 -8.82 1.62
N PHE A 322 9.75 -8.76 0.42
CA PHE A 322 9.92 -9.92 -0.46
C PHE A 322 11.12 -9.74 -1.39
N VAL A 323 11.55 -10.83 -2.02
CA VAL A 323 12.53 -10.81 -3.11
C VAL A 323 11.76 -10.82 -4.43
N ALA A 324 11.94 -9.76 -5.22
CA ALA A 324 11.30 -9.63 -6.53
C ALA A 324 11.97 -10.53 -7.59
N GLU A 325 11.39 -10.60 -8.79
CA GLU A 325 11.91 -11.43 -9.89
C GLU A 325 13.32 -11.00 -10.35
N ASP A 326 13.68 -9.74 -10.18
CA ASP A 326 15.01 -9.18 -10.44
C ASP A 326 16.03 -9.45 -9.31
N PHE A 327 15.65 -10.27 -8.32
CA PHE A 327 16.44 -10.59 -7.13
C PHE A 327 16.75 -9.39 -6.22
N GLU A 328 16.04 -8.28 -6.39
CA GLU A 328 16.08 -7.16 -5.46
C GLU A 328 15.14 -7.39 -4.27
N VAL A 329 15.58 -6.95 -3.10
CA VAL A 329 14.70 -6.92 -1.93
C VAL A 329 13.89 -5.64 -1.95
N ARG A 330 12.57 -5.78 -1.82
CA ARG A 330 11.63 -4.65 -1.81
C ARG A 330 10.74 -4.72 -0.58
N GLU A 331 10.38 -3.54 -0.07
CA GLU A 331 9.34 -3.37 0.93
C GLU A 331 8.21 -2.50 0.39
N ARG A 332 6.97 -2.97 0.50
CA ARG A 332 5.78 -2.28 0.00
C ARG A 332 4.73 -2.11 1.10
N LEU A 333 4.22 -0.90 1.26
CA LEU A 333 3.08 -0.59 2.11
C LEU A 333 1.80 -1.10 1.45
N LEU A 334 1.23 -2.14 2.05
CA LEU A 334 -0.02 -2.70 1.58
C LEU A 334 -1.21 -1.81 1.96
N THR A 335 -1.27 -1.38 3.21
CA THR A 335 -2.33 -0.49 3.71
C THR A 335 -1.99 0.05 5.10
N ILE A 336 -2.68 1.12 5.51
CA ILE A 336 -2.83 1.49 6.91
C ILE A 336 -4.27 1.17 7.33
N ALA A 337 -4.43 0.09 8.07
CA ALA A 337 -5.72 -0.32 8.59
C ALA A 337 -6.01 0.38 9.93
N THR A 338 -7.26 0.70 10.19
CA THR A 338 -7.70 1.24 11.48
C THR A 338 -8.45 0.15 12.24
N ALA A 339 -8.11 -0.02 13.52
CA ALA A 339 -8.78 -0.94 14.43
C ALA A 339 -9.39 -0.16 15.61
N ASP A 340 -10.64 -0.46 15.93
CA ASP A 340 -11.33 0.17 17.06
C ASP A 340 -10.79 -0.33 18.42
N VAL A 341 -10.24 -1.54 18.42
CA VAL A 341 -9.69 -2.22 19.61
C VAL A 341 -8.28 -2.73 19.30
N GLY A 342 -7.33 -2.40 20.17
CA GLY A 342 -5.92 -2.80 20.06
C GLY A 342 -5.59 -4.15 20.71
N ASP A 343 -6.52 -5.12 20.73
CA ASP A 343 -6.24 -6.45 21.25
C ASP A 343 -5.62 -7.38 20.20
N ALA A 344 -4.85 -8.37 20.65
CA ALA A 344 -4.06 -9.22 19.76
C ALA A 344 -4.90 -10.01 18.74
N LYS A 345 -6.13 -10.41 19.10
CA LYS A 345 -7.01 -11.19 18.20
C LYS A 345 -7.57 -10.30 17.11
N THR A 346 -8.03 -9.10 17.46
CA THR A 346 -8.51 -8.12 16.49
C THR A 346 -7.40 -7.75 15.50
N LEU A 347 -6.19 -7.46 15.99
CA LEU A 347 -5.05 -7.12 15.13
C LEU A 347 -4.67 -8.27 14.19
N ALA A 348 -4.58 -9.51 14.68
CA ALA A 348 -4.27 -10.68 13.84
C ALA A 348 -5.34 -10.90 12.75
N ASN A 349 -6.62 -10.78 13.10
CA ASN A 349 -7.72 -10.88 12.14
C ASN A 349 -7.65 -9.78 11.08
N THR A 350 -7.35 -8.54 11.47
CA THR A 350 -7.19 -7.42 10.53
C THR A 350 -6.05 -7.69 9.55
N ILE A 351 -4.89 -8.14 10.02
CA ILE A 351 -3.74 -8.49 9.15
C ILE A 351 -4.15 -9.53 8.10
N ILE A 352 -4.77 -10.63 8.53
CA ILE A 352 -5.20 -11.71 7.62
C ILE A 352 -6.30 -11.24 6.67
N THR A 353 -7.24 -10.42 7.14
CA THR A 353 -8.33 -9.88 6.32
C THR A 353 -7.78 -8.99 5.22
N GLU A 354 -6.84 -8.10 5.53
CA GLU A 354 -6.22 -7.21 4.54
C GLU A 354 -5.39 -7.99 3.51
N LEU A 355 -4.62 -9.00 3.93
CA LEU A 355 -3.88 -9.87 3.00
C LEU A 355 -4.82 -10.63 2.05
N ARG A 356 -5.92 -11.20 2.58
CA ARG A 356 -6.92 -11.90 1.76
C ARG A 356 -7.67 -10.96 0.83
N ARG A 357 -7.99 -9.75 1.27
CA ARG A 357 -8.70 -8.73 0.48
C ARG A 357 -7.95 -8.39 -0.81
N VAL A 358 -6.62 -8.34 -0.75
CA VAL A 358 -5.77 -8.02 -1.90
C VAL A 358 -5.36 -9.25 -2.73
N GLY A 359 -5.71 -10.46 -2.28
CA GLY A 359 -5.38 -11.71 -2.96
C GLY A 359 -3.99 -12.29 -2.65
N LEU A 360 -3.29 -11.79 -1.63
CA LEU A 360 -2.02 -12.40 -1.20
C LEU A 360 -2.25 -13.69 -0.43
N SER A 361 -1.55 -14.76 -0.81
CA SER A 361 -1.68 -16.04 -0.15
C SER A 361 -1.06 -16.02 1.25
N THR A 362 -1.86 -16.29 2.28
CA THR A 362 -1.38 -16.41 3.67
C THR A 362 -0.47 -17.63 3.86
N SER A 363 -0.45 -18.58 2.92
CA SER A 363 0.49 -19.72 2.96
C SER A 363 1.92 -19.32 2.64
N LYS A 364 2.13 -18.19 1.95
CA LYS A 364 3.44 -17.67 1.52
C LYS A 364 4.09 -16.71 2.54
N ILE A 365 3.49 -16.55 3.72
CA ILE A 365 4.07 -15.76 4.80
C ILE A 365 5.29 -16.52 5.36
N LEU A 366 6.50 -16.05 5.12
CA LEU A 366 7.71 -16.68 5.62
C LEU A 366 7.95 -16.35 7.10
N SER A 367 7.79 -15.09 7.47
CA SER A 367 8.07 -14.60 8.83
C SER A 367 7.24 -13.36 9.18
N GLN A 368 7.28 -12.97 10.45
CA GLN A 368 6.55 -11.83 11.00
C GLN A 368 7.45 -10.92 11.83
N VAL A 369 7.40 -9.60 11.63
CA VAL A 369 8.27 -8.62 12.29
C VAL A 369 7.44 -7.55 12.99
N TYR A 370 7.56 -7.45 14.33
CA TYR A 370 6.83 -6.46 15.15
C TYR A 370 7.73 -5.84 16.23
N ASP A 371 7.20 -4.83 16.92
CA ASP A 371 7.75 -4.33 18.16
C ASP A 371 7.66 -5.38 19.29
N GLY A 372 8.18 -5.00 20.47
CA GLY A 372 8.22 -5.88 21.63
C GLY A 372 6.97 -5.86 22.49
N ALA A 373 5.92 -5.13 22.12
CA ALA A 373 4.74 -4.97 22.95
C ALA A 373 4.07 -6.32 23.19
N SER A 374 3.61 -6.59 24.42
CA SER A 374 3.05 -7.91 24.79
C SER A 374 1.88 -8.34 23.91
N VAL A 375 1.09 -7.37 23.41
CA VAL A 375 -0.01 -7.60 22.46
C VAL A 375 0.52 -8.17 21.14
N MET A 376 1.69 -7.74 20.67
CA MET A 376 2.29 -8.19 19.41
C MET A 376 3.15 -9.44 19.62
N SER A 377 4.08 -9.36 20.59
CA SER A 377 5.16 -10.32 20.82
C SER A 377 4.84 -11.39 21.87
N GLY A 378 3.65 -11.40 22.47
CA GLY A 378 3.29 -12.38 23.51
C GLY A 378 3.35 -13.83 23.02
N LYS A 379 4.16 -14.67 23.68
CA LYS A 379 4.40 -16.08 23.30
C LYS A 379 3.16 -16.97 23.36
N HIS A 380 2.17 -16.62 24.17
CA HIS A 380 0.97 -17.44 24.41
C HIS A 380 -0.33 -16.80 23.92
N GLY A 381 -0.34 -15.50 23.64
CA GLY A 381 -1.56 -14.78 23.29
C GLY A 381 -1.34 -13.45 22.59
N GLY A 382 -0.10 -13.17 22.17
CA GLY A 382 0.17 -12.03 21.29
C GLY A 382 -0.14 -12.38 19.84
N VAL A 383 -0.16 -11.37 18.97
CA VAL A 383 -0.37 -11.50 17.51
C VAL A 383 0.55 -12.58 16.94
N GLN A 384 1.81 -12.66 17.39
CA GLN A 384 2.76 -13.66 16.90
C GLN A 384 2.28 -15.10 17.05
N LYS A 385 1.60 -15.42 18.16
CA LYS A 385 1.14 -16.77 18.47
C LYS A 385 -0.20 -17.02 17.79
N ILE A 386 -1.09 -16.03 17.85
CA ILE A 386 -2.42 -16.12 17.24
C ILE A 386 -2.31 -16.34 15.72
N LEU A 387 -1.41 -15.64 15.01
CA LEU A 387 -1.24 -15.84 13.57
C LEU A 387 -0.73 -17.24 13.23
N GLN A 388 0.19 -17.78 14.02
CA GLN A 388 0.68 -19.16 13.84
C GLN A 388 -0.43 -20.18 14.08
N ASP A 389 -1.25 -19.98 15.12
CA ASP A 389 -2.39 -20.86 15.43
C ASP A 389 -3.47 -20.79 14.36
N MET A 390 -3.76 -19.60 13.82
CA MET A 390 -4.72 -19.39 12.73
C MET A 390 -4.29 -20.06 11.42
N LEU A 391 -2.98 -20.12 11.17
CA LEU A 391 -2.41 -20.66 9.93
C LEU A 391 -1.89 -22.10 10.09
N ALA A 392 -1.96 -22.66 11.29
CA ALA A 392 -1.50 -24.01 11.65
C ALA A 392 -0.08 -24.32 11.14
N ARG A 393 0.81 -23.32 11.17
CA ARG A 393 2.20 -23.42 10.70
C ARG A 393 3.10 -22.51 11.52
N GLU A 394 4.35 -22.90 11.65
CA GLU A 394 5.38 -22.04 12.22
C GLU A 394 5.67 -20.84 11.31
N ILE A 395 5.59 -19.65 11.90
CA ILE A 395 5.90 -18.38 11.24
C ILE A 395 6.79 -17.61 12.21
N PRO A 396 8.12 -17.66 12.02
CA PRO A 396 9.05 -17.10 12.98
C PRO A 396 8.81 -15.61 13.21
N TYR A 397 8.77 -15.24 14.48
CA TYR A 397 8.69 -13.85 14.90
C TYR A 397 10.08 -13.25 15.07
N VAL A 398 10.26 -12.08 14.47
CA VAL A 398 11.44 -11.24 14.60
C VAL A 398 11.04 -9.96 15.34
N HIS A 399 11.54 -9.81 16.55
CA HIS A 399 11.52 -8.52 17.26
C HIS A 399 12.36 -7.50 16.49
N CYS A 400 11.77 -6.36 16.15
CA CYS A 400 12.41 -5.23 15.50
C CYS A 400 13.72 -4.81 16.20
N PHE A 401 14.84 -4.89 15.48
CA PHE A 401 16.18 -4.56 16.00
C PHE A 401 16.32 -3.08 16.38
N ASN A 402 15.70 -2.16 15.63
CA ASN A 402 15.69 -0.74 16.02
C ASN A 402 15.00 -0.53 17.37
N HIS A 403 13.87 -1.19 17.60
CA HIS A 403 13.17 -1.11 18.89
C HIS A 403 13.97 -1.78 20.01
N GLN A 404 14.61 -2.92 19.76
CA GLN A 404 15.48 -3.56 20.76
C GLN A 404 16.67 -2.67 21.14
N LEU A 405 17.32 -2.06 20.15
CA LEU A 405 18.43 -1.15 20.37
C LEU A 405 17.98 0.10 21.16
N HIS A 406 16.77 0.60 20.89
CA HIS A 406 16.19 1.69 21.65
C HIS A 406 15.97 1.34 23.14
N LEU A 407 15.52 0.12 23.43
CA LEU A 407 15.34 -0.33 24.82
C LEU A 407 16.66 -0.46 25.58
N VAL A 408 17.75 -0.87 24.90
CA VAL A 408 19.11 -0.87 25.48
C VAL A 408 19.49 0.55 25.90
N VAL A 409 19.27 1.53 25.03
CA VAL A 409 19.58 2.94 25.30
C VAL A 409 18.77 3.49 26.47
N ILE A 410 17.46 3.23 26.51
CA ILE A 410 16.61 3.67 27.62
C ILE A 410 17.16 3.12 28.94
N ASN A 411 17.49 1.82 28.98
CA ASN A 411 18.04 1.21 30.19
C ASN A 411 19.40 1.84 30.58
N ALA A 412 20.23 2.19 29.60
CA ALA A 412 21.49 2.91 29.83
C ALA A 412 21.26 4.29 30.49
N MET A 413 20.20 5.00 30.08
CA MET A 413 19.89 6.34 30.59
C MET A 413 19.27 6.30 31.99
N SER A 414 18.49 5.26 32.31
CA SER A 414 17.88 5.08 33.63
C SER A 414 18.88 4.67 34.72
N SER A 415 20.17 4.50 34.41
CA SER A 415 21.18 4.24 35.44
C SER A 415 21.44 5.45 36.35
N GLU A 416 21.06 6.66 35.94
CA GLU A 416 21.14 7.88 36.76
C GLU A 416 19.84 8.68 36.74
N GLY A 417 19.18 8.78 37.90
CA GLY A 417 17.91 9.49 38.05
C GLY A 417 17.99 10.99 37.73
N ALA A 418 19.15 11.63 37.89
CA ALA A 418 19.35 13.05 37.60
C ALA A 418 19.20 13.37 36.09
N ILE A 419 19.65 12.47 35.21
CA ILE A 419 19.51 12.61 33.77
C ILE A 419 18.06 12.35 33.35
N GLU A 420 17.45 11.30 33.88
CA GLU A 420 16.05 10.97 33.63
C GLU A 420 15.11 12.09 34.10
N ASP A 421 15.34 12.65 35.29
CA ASP A 421 14.59 13.78 35.85
C ASP A 421 14.76 15.07 35.02
N PHE A 422 15.96 15.32 34.49
CA PHE A 422 16.22 16.46 33.61
C PHE A 422 15.45 16.32 32.29
N PHE A 423 15.44 15.11 31.71
CA PHE A 423 14.72 14.82 30.47
C PHE A 423 13.20 14.65 30.65
N GLY A 424 12.73 14.33 31.86
CA GLY A 424 11.33 14.13 32.21
C GLY A 424 10.56 15.41 32.58
N LYS A 425 11.21 16.58 32.64
CA LYS A 425 10.64 17.86 33.10
C LYS A 425 10.51 18.90 31.96
N PRO A 426 9.42 18.85 31.15
CA PRO A 426 9.26 19.69 29.95
C PRO A 426 8.90 21.15 30.24
N THR A 427 8.61 21.52 31.49
CA THR A 427 8.07 22.83 31.87
C THR A 427 9.09 23.96 31.75
N VAL A 428 10.35 23.71 32.14
CA VAL A 428 11.45 24.67 31.91
C VAL A 428 11.84 24.74 30.42
N ALA A 429 11.72 23.63 29.68
CA ALA A 429 12.08 23.57 28.26
C ALA A 429 11.24 24.52 27.36
N VAL A 430 10.04 24.93 27.81
CA VAL A 430 9.19 25.91 27.11
C VAL A 430 9.78 27.34 27.18
N HIS A 431 10.54 27.66 28.23
CA HIS A 431 11.14 28.97 28.45
C HIS A 431 12.53 29.11 27.81
N TYR A 432 13.10 28.00 27.32
CA TYR A 432 14.37 28.00 26.61
C TYR A 432 14.21 28.63 25.21
N LYS A 433 14.89 29.74 24.96
CA LYS A 433 14.81 30.50 23.69
C LYS A 433 15.68 29.95 22.56
N GLY A 434 16.45 28.89 22.80
CA GLY A 434 17.24 28.23 21.74
C GLY A 434 16.39 27.28 20.90
N ASP A 435 16.62 27.27 19.58
CA ASP A 435 15.74 26.67 18.55
C ASP A 435 15.47 25.16 18.64
N THR A 436 16.17 24.40 19.51
CA THR A 436 16.26 22.94 19.36
C THR A 436 15.70 22.11 20.52
N LEU A 437 15.69 22.61 21.77
CA LEU A 437 15.44 21.78 22.97
C LEU A 437 13.99 21.25 23.05
N LYS A 438 13.01 22.08 22.68
CA LYS A 438 11.58 21.76 22.76
C LYS A 438 11.14 20.60 21.85
N ARG A 439 11.71 20.49 20.65
CA ARG A 439 11.40 19.44 19.66
C ARG A 439 12.07 18.11 20.01
N LEU A 440 13.17 18.16 20.75
CA LEU A 440 14.04 17.02 21.02
C LEU A 440 13.54 16.12 22.16
N LEU A 441 12.82 16.69 23.13
CA LEU A 441 12.16 15.95 24.21
C LEU A 441 10.94 15.13 23.73
N GLU A 442 10.47 15.33 22.50
CA GLU A 442 9.26 14.69 21.95
C GLU A 442 9.54 13.47 21.02
N GLN A 443 10.80 13.18 20.64
CA GLN A 443 11.09 12.16 19.61
C GLN A 443 11.87 10.93 20.10
N ARG A 444 11.29 9.73 19.88
CA ARG A 444 11.94 8.42 20.01
C ARG A 444 13.21 8.35 19.14
N TRP A 445 14.28 7.78 19.69
CA TRP A 445 15.64 7.66 19.12
C TRP A 445 16.34 8.97 18.69
N THR A 446 15.82 9.68 17.68
CA THR A 446 16.48 10.84 17.03
C THR A 446 16.64 12.03 17.97
N GLY A 447 15.83 12.07 19.04
CA GLY A 447 15.93 13.02 20.13
C GLY A 447 17.18 12.82 20.96
N HIS A 448 17.42 11.65 21.56
CA HIS A 448 18.35 11.53 22.71
C HIS A 448 19.78 11.98 22.41
N LEU A 449 20.41 11.52 21.31
CA LEU A 449 21.77 11.96 20.98
C LEU A 449 21.81 13.47 20.71
N ALA A 450 20.86 13.98 19.94
CA ALA A 450 20.77 15.41 19.66
C ALA A 450 20.42 16.22 20.92
N THR A 451 19.60 15.68 21.83
CA THR A 451 19.21 16.32 23.09
C THR A 451 20.40 16.39 24.02
N VAL A 452 21.06 15.26 24.29
CA VAL A 452 22.26 15.21 25.12
C VAL A 452 23.35 16.12 24.53
N THR A 453 23.53 16.12 23.21
CA THR A 453 24.49 17.00 22.54
C THR A 453 24.14 18.48 22.73
N VAL A 454 22.87 18.87 22.61
CA VAL A 454 22.42 20.25 22.85
C VAL A 454 22.57 20.62 24.32
N VAL A 455 22.21 19.74 25.24
CA VAL A 455 22.35 19.96 26.70
C VAL A 455 23.81 20.19 27.08
N LEU A 456 24.72 19.37 26.56
CA LEU A 456 26.17 19.52 26.80
C LEU A 456 26.75 20.79 26.16
N LYS A 457 26.30 21.16 24.95
CA LYS A 457 26.76 22.38 24.26
C LYS A 457 26.23 23.66 24.89
N SER A 458 24.97 23.66 25.31
CA SER A 458 24.25 24.80 25.87
C SER A 458 24.20 24.77 27.39
N PHE A 459 25.12 24.04 28.02
CA PHE A 459 25.12 23.81 29.46
C PHE A 459 25.16 25.11 30.27
N ASP A 460 26.04 26.04 29.89
CA ASP A 460 26.19 27.34 30.54
C ASP A 460 24.95 28.24 30.32
N ASP A 461 24.30 28.15 29.16
CA ASP A 461 23.07 28.87 28.85
C ASP A 461 21.87 28.34 29.64
N ILE A 462 21.75 27.01 29.74
CA ILE A 462 20.70 26.33 30.52
C ILE A 462 20.85 26.70 32.00
N PHE A 463 22.07 26.68 32.52
CA PHE A 463 22.36 27.08 33.89
C PHE A 463 21.99 28.54 34.16
N SER A 464 22.30 29.43 33.21
CA SER A 464 21.96 30.86 33.29
C SER A 464 20.45 31.08 33.29
N LEU A 465 19.71 30.41 32.39
CA LEU A 465 18.25 30.46 32.32
C LEU A 465 17.60 29.94 33.61
N LEU A 466 18.04 28.80 34.11
CA LEU A 466 17.53 28.23 35.35
C LEU A 466 17.75 29.19 36.54
N SER A 467 18.93 29.81 36.60
CA SER A 467 19.26 30.80 37.64
C SER A 467 18.40 32.07 37.53
N GLU A 468 18.07 32.51 36.31
CA GLU A 468 17.13 33.61 36.08
C GLU A 468 15.73 33.27 36.58
N ILE A 469 15.23 32.06 36.28
CA ILE A 469 13.90 31.61 36.69
C ILE A 469 13.81 31.52 38.23
N ASP A 470 14.82 30.93 38.88
CA ASP A 470 14.87 30.81 40.34
C ASP A 470 14.92 32.19 41.04
N SER A 471 15.69 33.12 40.48
CA SER A 471 15.89 34.46 41.06
C SER A 471 14.72 35.43 40.79
N ASN A 472 13.97 35.23 39.71
CA ASN A 472 12.96 36.18 39.26
C ASN A 472 11.56 35.84 39.82
N ARG A 473 11.07 36.71 40.71
CA ARG A 473 9.77 36.54 41.36
C ARG A 473 8.56 36.64 40.42
N ALA A 474 8.74 37.08 39.17
CA ALA A 474 7.69 37.13 38.16
C ALA A 474 7.23 35.74 37.69
N PHE A 475 8.08 34.72 37.84
CA PHE A 475 7.71 33.33 37.53
C PHE A 475 6.91 32.69 38.67
N GLY A 476 5.99 31.78 38.34
CA GLY A 476 5.18 31.05 39.33
C GLY A 476 6.03 30.22 40.29
N THR A 477 5.58 30.08 41.54
CA THR A 477 6.32 29.38 42.60
C THR A 477 6.71 27.95 42.21
N ASP A 478 5.83 27.22 41.54
CA ASP A 478 6.08 25.84 41.09
C ASP A 478 7.25 25.76 40.09
N LEU A 479 7.30 26.71 39.14
CA LEU A 479 8.37 26.78 38.13
C LEU A 479 9.72 27.15 38.76
N ARG A 480 9.72 28.00 39.80
CA ARG A 480 10.96 28.34 40.53
C ARG A 480 11.49 27.16 41.35
N ILE A 481 10.60 26.43 42.02
CA ILE A 481 10.96 25.21 42.75
C ILE A 481 11.55 24.17 41.80
N GLU A 482 10.93 24.00 40.62
CA GLU A 482 11.43 23.13 39.57
C GLU A 482 12.81 23.56 39.07
N ALA A 483 13.00 24.85 38.79
CA ALA A 483 14.29 25.40 38.37
C ALA A 483 15.37 25.19 39.43
N ALA A 484 15.10 25.46 40.72
CA ALA A 484 16.04 25.19 41.81
C ALA A 484 16.43 23.71 41.92
N GLY A 485 15.46 22.81 41.72
CA GLY A 485 15.71 21.37 41.69
C GLY A 485 16.63 20.95 40.53
N LEU A 486 16.41 21.50 39.33
CA LEU A 486 17.23 21.26 38.15
C LEU A 486 18.63 21.86 38.29
N ILE A 487 18.78 23.06 38.87
CA ILE A 487 20.09 23.66 39.18
C ILE A 487 20.89 22.71 40.05
N ARG A 488 20.27 22.15 41.10
CA ARG A 488 20.94 21.19 41.99
C ARG A 488 21.42 19.95 41.25
N ALA A 489 20.59 19.38 40.36
CA ALA A 489 20.93 18.19 39.57
C ALA A 489 22.05 18.48 38.56
N VAL A 490 21.96 19.58 37.82
CA VAL A 490 22.94 19.99 36.79
C VAL A 490 24.27 20.47 37.41
N SER A 491 24.24 20.95 38.66
CA SER A 491 25.45 21.36 39.39
C SER A 491 26.23 20.17 39.97
N GLU A 492 25.68 18.96 39.93
CA GLU A 492 26.36 17.79 40.45
C GLU A 492 27.53 17.43 39.51
N PRO A 493 28.75 17.18 40.05
CA PRO A 493 29.91 16.82 39.22
C PRO A 493 29.69 15.57 38.35
N SER A 494 28.83 14.66 38.81
CA SER A 494 28.41 13.47 38.09
C SER A 494 27.61 13.77 36.83
N PHE A 495 26.84 14.85 36.79
CA PHE A 495 25.92 15.13 35.70
C PHE A 495 26.65 15.34 34.35
N GLU A 496 27.70 16.16 34.32
CA GLU A 496 28.46 16.41 33.08
C GLU A 496 29.17 15.13 32.61
N PHE A 497 29.76 14.37 33.54
CA PHE A 497 30.42 13.10 33.25
C PHE A 497 29.45 12.10 32.61
N ILE A 498 28.29 11.87 33.24
CA ILE A 498 27.29 10.92 32.76
C ILE A 498 26.69 11.39 31.44
N GLY A 499 26.46 12.71 31.28
CA GLY A 499 26.01 13.28 30.01
C GLY A 499 26.98 12.97 28.87
N ARG A 500 28.28 13.20 29.06
CA ARG A 500 29.33 12.90 28.07
C ARG A 500 29.49 11.41 27.80
N PHE A 501 29.40 10.61 28.85
CA PHE A 501 29.45 9.16 28.76
C PHE A 501 28.27 8.59 27.94
N VAL A 502 27.04 8.98 28.28
CA VAL A 502 25.83 8.61 27.53
C VAL A 502 25.91 9.11 26.09
N GLN A 503 26.41 10.32 25.86
CA GLN A 503 26.65 10.83 24.51
C GLN A 503 27.55 9.90 23.70
N LYS A 504 28.65 9.40 24.28
CA LYS A 504 29.60 8.52 23.60
C LYS A 504 28.97 7.16 23.26
N ILE A 505 28.19 6.58 24.17
CA ILE A 505 27.40 5.36 23.87
C ILE A 505 26.42 5.63 22.71
N LEU A 506 25.64 6.70 22.80
CA LEU A 506 24.66 7.06 21.78
C LEU A 506 25.30 7.29 20.40
N GLN A 507 26.49 7.89 20.35
CA GLN A 507 27.25 8.07 19.10
C GLN A 507 27.65 6.74 18.47
N LEU A 508 28.08 5.76 19.26
CA LEU A 508 28.42 4.43 18.76
C LEU A 508 27.19 3.68 18.21
N LEU A 509 26.00 3.91 18.79
CA LEU A 509 24.78 3.24 18.38
C LEU A 509 24.00 3.96 17.26
N ASP A 510 24.30 5.22 16.97
CA ASP A 510 23.63 6.02 15.92
C ASP A 510 23.80 5.47 14.50
N ALA A 511 25.02 5.10 14.14
CA ALA A 511 25.29 4.50 12.83
C ALA A 511 24.56 3.15 12.64
N PRO A 512 24.66 2.18 13.59
CA PRO A 512 23.86 0.97 13.57
C PRO A 512 22.36 1.22 13.43
N ASN A 513 21.80 2.15 14.21
CA ASN A 513 20.38 2.45 14.14
C ASN A 513 19.96 2.95 12.74
N LYS A 514 20.71 3.87 12.15
CA LYS A 514 20.43 4.39 10.81
C LYS A 514 20.52 3.30 9.74
N MET A 515 21.54 2.44 9.84
CA MET A 515 21.72 1.34 8.90
C MET A 515 20.59 0.31 9.01
N LEU A 516 20.11 0.00 10.21
CA LEU A 516 18.98 -0.92 10.43
C LEU A 516 17.64 -0.41 9.83
N GLN A 517 17.51 0.89 9.60
CA GLN A 517 16.34 1.49 8.96
C GLN A 517 16.35 1.39 7.43
N SER A 518 17.45 0.90 6.83
CA SER A 518 17.56 0.69 5.39
C SER A 518 16.60 -0.40 4.91
N GLU A 519 15.93 -0.16 3.77
CA GLU A 519 15.10 -1.15 3.09
C GLU A 519 15.90 -2.40 2.69
N GLN A 520 17.19 -2.24 2.36
CA GLN A 520 18.04 -3.34 1.94
C GLN A 520 18.59 -4.18 3.12
N MET A 521 18.36 -3.76 4.37
CA MET A 521 18.88 -4.46 5.54
C MET A 521 18.15 -5.80 5.75
N ASP A 522 18.82 -6.90 5.45
CA ASP A 522 18.36 -8.24 5.83
C ASP A 522 18.68 -8.56 7.29
N LEU A 523 18.06 -9.62 7.81
CA LEU A 523 18.20 -10.00 9.21
C LEU A 523 19.64 -10.37 9.60
N LEU A 524 20.38 -11.08 8.74
CA LEU A 524 21.74 -11.54 9.05
C LEU A 524 22.72 -10.36 9.08
N SER A 525 22.67 -9.49 8.07
CA SER A 525 23.48 -8.26 8.05
C SER A 525 23.19 -7.37 9.27
N GLY A 526 21.91 -7.27 9.66
CA GLY A 526 21.51 -6.54 10.86
C GLY A 526 22.11 -7.11 12.15
N MET A 527 22.27 -8.44 12.24
CA MET A 527 22.94 -9.05 13.40
C MET A 527 24.41 -8.69 13.47
N TRP A 528 25.13 -8.82 12.35
CA TRP A 528 26.56 -8.53 12.31
C TRP A 528 26.83 -7.09 12.73
N LEU A 529 25.99 -6.17 12.24
CA LEU A 529 26.02 -4.77 12.62
C LEU A 529 25.80 -4.56 14.13
N VAL A 530 24.79 -5.21 14.73
CA VAL A 530 24.54 -5.11 16.17
C VAL A 530 25.67 -5.75 16.99
N LYS A 531 26.24 -6.86 16.51
CA LYS A 531 27.39 -7.51 17.15
C LYS A 531 28.60 -6.56 17.16
N SER A 532 28.93 -5.95 16.02
CA SER A 532 30.01 -4.95 15.95
C SER A 532 29.74 -3.75 16.85
N ALA A 533 28.50 -3.26 16.90
CA ALA A 533 28.13 -2.17 17.82
C ALA A 533 28.32 -2.57 19.29
N SER A 534 27.96 -3.80 19.64
CA SER A 534 28.15 -4.35 20.99
C SER A 534 29.62 -4.44 21.36
N GLU A 535 30.48 -4.87 20.44
CA GLU A 535 31.93 -4.92 20.62
C GLU A 535 32.52 -3.51 20.82
N CYS A 536 32.07 -2.51 20.05
CA CYS A 536 32.49 -1.13 20.25
C CYS A 536 32.08 -0.58 21.62
N VAL A 537 30.86 -0.87 22.09
CA VAL A 537 30.42 -0.46 23.43
C VAL A 537 31.24 -1.17 24.52
N ALA A 538 31.55 -2.46 24.33
CA ALA A 538 32.39 -3.21 25.26
C ALA A 538 33.81 -2.63 25.36
N GLN A 539 34.37 -2.09 24.27
CA GLN A 539 35.68 -1.42 24.27
C GLN A 539 35.70 -0.12 25.08
N LEU A 540 34.54 0.53 25.30
CA LEU A 540 34.46 1.69 26.20
C LEU A 540 34.79 1.32 27.64
N ARG A 541 34.67 0.04 28.02
CA ARG A 541 34.92 -0.47 29.37
C ARG A 541 36.41 -0.55 29.71
N SER A 542 37.10 0.58 29.62
CA SER A 542 38.52 0.71 29.89
C SER A 542 38.82 1.90 30.80
N GLU A 543 39.86 1.74 31.60
CA GLU A 543 40.36 2.78 32.50
C GLU A 543 40.85 4.02 31.73
N SER A 544 41.43 3.82 30.55
CA SER A 544 41.82 4.91 29.65
C SER A 544 40.63 5.76 29.22
N GLU A 545 39.49 5.13 28.91
CA GLU A 545 38.31 5.86 28.47
C GLU A 545 37.59 6.56 29.62
N PHE A 546 37.55 5.94 30.81
CA PHE A 546 37.08 6.61 32.01
C PHE A 546 37.84 7.94 32.24
N ASN A 547 39.18 7.89 32.23
CA ASN A 547 40.01 9.06 32.45
C ASN A 547 39.87 10.11 31.34
N ASN A 548 39.66 9.68 30.09
CA ASN A 548 39.39 10.58 28.97
C ASN A 548 38.09 11.37 29.17
N ILE A 549 37.00 10.69 29.51
CA ILE A 549 35.70 11.34 29.75
C ILE A 549 35.78 12.27 30.98
N LEU A 550 36.44 11.82 32.05
CA LEU A 550 36.64 12.63 33.26
C LEU A 550 37.44 13.91 32.96
N GLY A 551 38.52 13.81 32.18
CA GLY A 551 39.35 14.95 31.79
C GLY A 551 38.65 15.98 30.89
N GLN A 552 37.53 15.60 30.26
CA GLN A 552 36.71 16.53 29.47
C GLN A 552 35.67 17.28 30.30
N CYS A 553 35.43 16.89 31.56
CA CYS A 553 34.51 17.56 32.46
C CYS A 553 35.19 18.80 33.05
N LYS A 554 34.49 19.95 33.10
CA LYS A 554 35.08 21.17 33.68
C LYS A 554 35.27 20.96 35.19
N GLU A 555 36.47 21.20 35.71
CA GLU A 555 36.67 21.37 37.17
C GLU A 555 35.90 22.61 37.64
N LYS A 556 34.64 22.44 38.05
CA LYS A 556 33.96 23.45 38.85
C LYS A 556 34.51 23.36 40.27
N GLU A 557 35.01 24.48 40.82
CA GLU A 557 35.48 24.57 42.20
C GLU A 557 34.47 23.90 43.14
N ARG A 558 34.88 22.79 43.76
CA ARG A 558 34.05 22.03 44.70
C ARG A 558 33.64 23.00 45.83
N PRO A 559 32.35 23.26 46.09
CA PRO A 559 31.97 24.07 47.24
C PRO A 559 32.54 23.41 48.49
N GLN A 560 33.41 24.12 49.22
CA GLN A 560 34.05 23.59 50.42
C GLN A 560 32.96 23.07 51.36
N LYS A 561 32.94 21.73 51.61
CA LYS A 561 32.06 21.13 52.62
C LYS A 561 32.23 21.95 53.90
N ARG A 562 31.15 22.57 54.38
CA ARG A 562 31.15 23.40 55.58
C ARG A 562 31.74 22.57 56.72
N LYS A 563 32.96 22.90 57.19
CA LYS A 563 33.59 22.16 58.30
C LYS A 563 32.62 22.18 59.47
N ARG A 564 32.08 21.01 59.83
CA ARG A 564 31.16 20.90 60.97
C ARG A 564 32.01 21.19 62.21
N MET A 565 31.75 22.33 62.87
CA MET A 565 32.39 22.62 64.14
C MET A 565 31.91 21.58 65.15
N VAL A 566 32.82 20.74 65.63
CA VAL A 566 32.55 19.86 66.78
C VAL A 566 32.18 20.76 67.96
N ASN A 567 31.11 20.42 68.65
CA ASN A 567 30.63 21.21 69.78
C ASN A 567 31.74 21.33 70.83
N LYS A 568 32.06 22.56 71.25
CA LYS A 568 33.14 22.83 72.21
C LYS A 568 32.92 22.11 73.56
N SER A 569 31.68 21.70 73.87
CA SER A 569 31.35 20.92 75.07
C SER A 569 31.90 19.49 75.09
N LEU A 570 32.41 18.98 73.96
CA LEU A 570 32.95 17.61 73.84
C LEU A 570 34.48 17.57 73.85
N GLN A 571 35.17 18.70 74.05
CA GLN A 571 36.64 18.79 74.04
C GLN A 571 37.33 18.17 75.27
N GLY A 572 36.56 17.69 76.26
CA GLY A 572 37.08 17.11 77.52
C GLY A 572 36.75 15.64 77.75
N TYR A 573 36.16 14.94 76.78
CA TYR A 573 35.87 13.50 76.88
C TYR A 573 36.73 12.72 75.89
N VAL A 574 37.23 11.55 76.32
CA VAL A 574 37.89 10.60 75.41
C VAL A 574 36.78 9.90 74.61
N VAL A 575 36.74 10.17 73.31
CA VAL A 575 35.90 9.44 72.36
C VAL A 575 36.72 8.23 71.91
N GLU A 576 36.42 7.04 72.44
CA GLU A 576 37.19 5.82 72.15
C GLU A 576 36.91 5.26 70.76
N GLU A 577 35.78 5.60 70.12
CA GLU A 577 35.50 5.31 68.71
C GLU A 577 34.59 6.38 68.09
N THR A 578 34.99 6.95 66.95
CA THR A 578 34.09 7.69 66.06
C THR A 578 33.43 6.69 65.11
N VAL A 579 32.18 6.32 65.39
CA VAL A 579 31.38 5.56 64.42
C VAL A 579 31.13 6.46 63.20
N GLY A 580 31.94 6.29 62.16
CA GLY A 580 31.72 6.90 60.84
C GLY A 580 32.59 8.11 60.47
N GLN A 581 33.78 8.28 61.04
CA GLN A 581 34.73 9.30 60.55
C GLN A 581 35.78 8.69 59.62
N GLN A 582 35.40 8.35 58.39
CA GLN A 582 36.38 8.23 57.30
C GLN A 582 36.83 9.65 56.91
N GLN A 583 38.14 9.89 56.91
CA GLN A 583 38.72 11.08 56.28
C GLN A 583 38.43 10.98 54.78
N GLY A 584 37.47 11.76 54.29
CA GLY A 584 37.11 11.79 52.87
C GLY A 584 38.25 12.39 52.07
N ASP A 585 39.12 11.53 51.56
CA ASP A 585 40.03 11.84 50.48
C ASP A 585 39.23 12.23 49.22
N THR A 586 39.86 13.01 48.36
CA THR A 586 39.37 13.42 47.03
C THR A 586 38.89 12.27 46.13
N ASP A 587 39.17 11.01 46.52
CA ASP A 587 38.95 9.75 45.82
C ASP A 587 37.50 9.21 45.87
N GLU A 588 36.66 9.62 46.84
CA GLU A 588 35.27 9.10 46.96
C GLU A 588 34.40 9.45 45.74
N GLY A 589 34.57 10.65 45.17
CA GLY A 589 33.80 11.11 44.01
C GLY A 589 34.15 10.33 42.74
N ASP A 590 35.44 10.13 42.50
CA ASP A 590 35.93 9.39 41.34
C ASP A 590 35.61 7.89 41.46
N THR A 591 35.60 7.36 42.69
CA THR A 591 35.18 5.98 42.97
C THR A 591 33.71 5.75 42.60
N GLU A 592 32.82 6.70 42.93
CA GLU A 592 31.40 6.58 42.59
C GLU A 592 31.15 6.76 41.08
N LEU A 593 31.87 7.68 40.42
CA LEU A 593 31.82 7.81 38.95
C LEU A 593 32.34 6.57 38.23
N ARG A 594 33.41 5.95 38.73
CA ARG A 594 33.91 4.66 38.23
C ARG A 594 32.87 3.57 38.41
N ARG A 595 32.26 3.48 39.60
CA ARG A 595 31.21 2.50 39.90
C ARG A 595 30.06 2.64 38.91
N LEU A 596 29.58 3.86 38.70
CA LEU A 596 28.50 4.15 37.76
C LEU A 596 28.91 3.83 36.31
N PHE A 597 30.08 4.29 35.88
CA PHE A 597 30.60 4.05 34.52
C PHE A 597 30.65 2.56 34.18
N TYR A 598 31.32 1.76 35.02
CA TYR A 598 31.44 0.33 34.79
C TYR A 598 30.09 -0.38 34.95
N SER A 599 29.29 -0.03 35.96
CA SER A 599 27.97 -0.65 36.16
C SER A 599 27.01 -0.36 35.00
N THR A 600 27.03 0.84 34.42
CA THR A 600 26.17 1.17 33.27
C THR A 600 26.67 0.48 32.02
N LEU A 601 27.99 0.43 31.76
CA LEU A 601 28.53 -0.33 30.63
C LEU A 601 28.23 -1.82 30.73
N ASP A 602 28.36 -2.40 31.93
CA ASP A 602 28.03 -3.80 32.18
C ASP A 602 26.51 -4.04 31.98
N ALA A 603 25.65 -3.14 32.44
CA ALA A 603 24.20 -3.22 32.22
C ALA A 603 23.83 -3.07 30.73
N VAL A 604 24.47 -2.16 29.99
CA VAL A 604 24.26 -2.00 28.54
C VAL A 604 24.74 -3.23 27.79
N GLY A 605 25.94 -3.73 28.10
CA GLY A 605 26.49 -4.95 27.51
C GLY A 605 25.62 -6.18 27.79
N GLU A 606 25.09 -6.30 29.00
CA GLU A 606 24.15 -7.35 29.38
C GLU A 606 22.82 -7.22 28.63
N GLU A 607 22.26 -6.02 28.51
CA GLU A 607 21.01 -5.81 27.77
C GLU A 607 21.17 -6.02 26.25
N MET A 608 22.28 -5.59 25.66
CA MET A 608 22.62 -5.90 24.27
C MET A 608 22.75 -7.41 24.11
N SER A 609 23.48 -8.07 25.01
CA SER A 609 23.59 -9.53 25.00
C SER A 609 22.20 -10.14 25.12
N LYS A 610 21.47 -9.99 26.22
CA LYS A 610 20.15 -10.57 26.44
C LYS A 610 19.17 -10.38 25.28
N ARG A 611 19.10 -9.18 24.68
CA ARG A 611 18.14 -8.87 23.61
C ARG A 611 18.54 -9.47 22.26
N PHE A 612 19.84 -9.62 22.01
CA PHE A 612 20.37 -10.11 20.72
C PHE A 612 21.03 -11.49 20.80
N SER A 613 21.22 -12.06 22.00
CA SER A 613 21.85 -13.36 22.31
C SER A 613 20.85 -14.46 22.62
N GLU A 614 19.63 -14.15 23.10
CA GLU A 614 18.55 -15.14 23.27
C GLU A 614 18.20 -15.85 21.93
N ARG A 615 18.68 -15.34 20.79
CA ARG A 615 18.60 -15.96 19.47
C ARG A 615 19.92 -16.57 19.00
N ASN A 616 20.62 -17.34 19.83
CA ASN A 616 21.27 -18.55 19.30
C ASN A 616 20.19 -19.58 18.92
N SER A 617 19.21 -19.15 18.13
CA SER A 617 18.13 -19.97 17.63
C SER A 617 18.64 -20.78 16.44
N GLU A 618 18.00 -21.93 16.23
CA GLU A 618 18.18 -22.75 15.04
C GLU A 618 18.02 -21.92 13.74
N LEU A 619 17.17 -20.88 13.75
CA LEU A 619 17.03 -19.91 12.65
C LEU A 619 18.29 -19.06 12.43
N MET A 620 18.96 -18.56 13.48
CA MET A 620 20.14 -17.72 13.29
C MET A 620 21.33 -18.54 12.81
N THR A 621 21.51 -19.75 13.36
CA THR A 621 22.51 -20.70 12.84
C THR A 621 22.21 -21.04 11.37
N ALA A 622 20.94 -21.19 11.00
CA ALA A 622 20.55 -21.41 9.62
C ALA A 622 20.91 -20.22 8.71
N LEU A 623 20.63 -18.98 9.13
CA LEU A 623 21.00 -17.79 8.38
C LEU A 623 22.52 -17.64 8.24
N GLN A 624 23.27 -17.87 9.33
CA GLN A 624 24.74 -17.86 9.31
C GLN A 624 25.32 -18.94 8.40
N SER A 625 24.67 -20.09 8.28
CA SER A 625 25.09 -21.13 7.32
C SER A 625 24.90 -20.72 5.86
N LEU A 626 24.22 -19.62 5.58
CA LEU A 626 24.11 -19.03 4.23
C LEU A 626 25.09 -17.87 4.01
N ASP A 627 25.86 -17.49 5.03
CA ASP A 627 26.96 -16.53 4.92
C ASP A 627 28.17 -17.22 4.26
N PRO A 628 28.70 -16.70 3.13
CA PRO A 628 29.88 -17.27 2.50
C PRO A 628 31.13 -17.29 3.39
N ASN A 629 31.20 -16.43 4.39
CA ASN A 629 32.32 -16.35 5.33
C ASN A 629 32.17 -17.32 6.51
N SER A 630 31.05 -18.03 6.61
CA SER A 630 30.79 -18.99 7.69
C SER A 630 31.49 -20.33 7.43
N GLU A 631 32.01 -20.95 8.49
CA GLU A 631 32.58 -22.30 8.43
C GLU A 631 31.53 -23.36 8.00
N THR A 632 30.26 -23.10 8.31
CA THR A 632 29.13 -23.98 7.99
C THR A 632 28.43 -23.60 6.68
N PHE A 633 29.08 -22.83 5.81
CA PHE A 633 28.49 -22.34 4.57
C PHE A 633 27.87 -23.45 3.72
N LEU A 634 26.57 -23.32 3.43
CA LEU A 634 25.71 -24.27 2.72
C LEU A 634 25.71 -25.68 3.34
N ASP A 635 25.81 -25.80 4.65
CA ASP A 635 25.59 -27.07 5.36
C ASP A 635 24.10 -27.36 5.49
N VAL A 636 23.66 -28.40 4.80
CA VAL A 636 22.27 -28.85 4.75
C VAL A 636 21.68 -29.00 6.16
N LYS A 637 22.47 -29.50 7.13
CA LYS A 637 21.99 -29.67 8.51
C LYS A 637 21.55 -28.35 9.13
N HIS A 638 22.29 -27.28 8.84
CA HIS A 638 22.03 -25.96 9.37
C HIS A 638 21.04 -25.17 8.51
N VAL A 639 20.99 -25.39 7.19
CA VAL A 639 20.06 -24.68 6.29
C VAL A 639 18.62 -25.20 6.38
N LYS A 640 18.46 -26.51 6.68
CA LYS A 640 17.16 -27.20 6.73
C LYS A 640 16.02 -26.48 7.48
N PRO A 641 16.25 -25.84 8.64
CA PRO A 641 15.20 -25.13 9.37
C PRO A 641 14.54 -24.03 8.54
N ILE A 642 15.30 -23.25 7.76
CA ILE A 642 14.76 -22.19 6.89
C ILE A 642 13.91 -22.77 5.77
N LEU A 643 14.36 -23.86 5.13
CA LEU A 643 13.63 -24.50 4.03
C LEU A 643 12.39 -25.27 4.51
N THR A 644 12.36 -25.66 5.78
CA THR A 644 11.20 -26.33 6.38
C THR A 644 10.02 -25.36 6.52
N LEU A 645 10.28 -24.07 6.77
CA LEU A 645 9.25 -23.02 6.88
C LEU A 645 8.36 -22.91 5.64
N SER A 646 8.96 -23.17 4.48
CA SER A 646 8.32 -23.15 3.17
C SER A 646 7.92 -24.52 2.64
N SER A 647 8.21 -25.60 3.40
CA SER A 647 8.08 -26.99 2.95
C SER A 647 8.81 -27.25 1.63
N THR A 648 9.96 -26.62 1.42
CA THR A 648 10.77 -26.80 0.20
C THR A 648 11.47 -28.15 0.24
N GLU A 649 11.37 -28.91 -0.85
CA GLU A 649 12.10 -30.17 -1.01
C GLU A 649 13.61 -29.90 -1.05
N ILE A 650 14.36 -30.62 -0.21
CA ILE A 650 15.80 -30.41 -0.05
C ILE A 650 16.54 -31.46 -0.88
N ASN A 651 17.32 -31.00 -1.85
CA ASN A 651 18.23 -31.85 -2.60
C ASN A 651 19.66 -31.64 -2.09
N GLU A 652 20.16 -32.55 -1.27
CA GLU A 652 21.48 -32.41 -0.62
C GLU A 652 22.63 -32.27 -1.63
N ALA A 653 22.50 -32.89 -2.81
CA ALA A 653 23.51 -32.81 -3.86
C ALA A 653 23.66 -31.38 -4.40
N GLU A 654 22.57 -30.62 -4.50
CA GLU A 654 22.61 -29.22 -4.93
C GLU A 654 23.45 -28.38 -3.97
N PHE A 655 23.32 -28.58 -2.65
CA PHE A 655 24.11 -27.85 -1.65
C PHE A 655 25.60 -28.17 -1.73
N VAL A 656 25.96 -29.44 -1.95
CA VAL A 656 27.36 -29.86 -2.11
C VAL A 656 27.98 -29.22 -3.36
N VAL A 657 27.26 -29.27 -4.49
CA VAL A 657 27.71 -28.68 -5.76
C VAL A 657 27.78 -27.16 -5.65
N ALA A 658 26.74 -26.50 -5.15
CA ALA A 658 26.69 -25.05 -4.98
C ALA A 658 27.82 -24.55 -4.08
N ARG A 659 28.08 -25.23 -2.96
CA ARG A 659 29.18 -24.87 -2.07
C ARG A 659 30.53 -24.88 -2.79
N GLN A 660 30.81 -25.94 -3.55
CA GLN A 660 32.07 -26.03 -4.29
C GLN A 660 32.14 -24.99 -5.41
N PHE A 661 31.06 -24.85 -6.19
CA PHE A 661 30.95 -23.89 -7.28
C PHE A 661 31.18 -22.46 -6.80
N LEU A 662 30.48 -22.03 -5.75
CA LEU A 662 30.61 -20.68 -5.20
C LEU A 662 32.01 -20.44 -4.64
N LYS A 663 32.58 -21.38 -3.87
CA LYS A 663 33.96 -21.24 -3.36
C LYS A 663 35.01 -21.10 -4.45
N THR A 664 34.81 -21.71 -5.62
CA THR A 664 35.75 -21.61 -6.74
C THR A 664 35.58 -20.32 -7.55
N ASN A 665 34.36 -19.79 -7.66
CA ASN A 665 34.07 -18.63 -8.52
C ASN A 665 34.01 -17.30 -7.77
N MET A 666 33.93 -17.31 -6.43
CA MET A 666 34.03 -16.11 -5.61
C MET A 666 35.49 -15.72 -5.47
N THR A 667 35.96 -14.82 -6.35
CA THR A 667 37.34 -14.33 -6.38
C THR A 667 37.69 -13.46 -5.16
N ALA A 668 38.95 -13.54 -4.71
CA ALA A 668 39.45 -12.78 -3.57
C ALA A 668 39.65 -11.27 -3.84
N ASP A 669 39.70 -10.88 -5.12
CA ASP A 669 39.84 -9.47 -5.55
C ASP A 669 38.52 -8.68 -5.48
N ASP A 670 37.40 -9.38 -5.21
CA ASP A 670 36.09 -8.75 -5.06
C ASP A 670 35.83 -8.29 -3.64
N GLU A 671 35.16 -7.13 -3.49
CA GLU A 671 34.58 -6.69 -2.23
C GLU A 671 33.80 -7.82 -1.53
N THR A 672 33.68 -7.75 -0.21
CA THR A 672 33.00 -8.75 0.63
C THR A 672 31.71 -9.26 0.02
N TRP A 673 31.59 -10.58 -0.12
CA TRP A 673 30.42 -11.23 -0.70
C TRP A 673 29.25 -11.26 0.28
N THR A 674 28.08 -10.80 -0.17
CA THR A 674 26.81 -10.87 0.57
C THR A 674 25.86 -11.84 -0.14
N ILE A 675 24.81 -12.28 0.56
CA ILE A 675 23.77 -13.15 -0.02
C ILE A 675 23.12 -12.50 -1.26
N SER A 676 22.85 -11.19 -1.18
CA SER A 676 22.28 -10.41 -2.29
C SER A 676 23.22 -10.38 -3.51
N ARG A 677 24.53 -10.27 -3.28
CA ARG A 677 25.51 -10.32 -4.38
C ARG A 677 25.61 -11.71 -4.97
N ILE A 678 25.65 -12.76 -4.14
CA ILE A 678 25.69 -14.17 -4.60
C ILE A 678 24.51 -14.46 -5.52
N ILE A 679 23.28 -14.15 -5.08
CA ILE A 679 22.09 -14.47 -5.86
C ILE A 679 22.08 -13.69 -7.18
N LYS A 680 22.44 -12.40 -7.19
CA LYS A 680 22.48 -11.58 -8.41
C LYS A 680 23.56 -12.04 -9.39
N THR A 681 24.77 -12.32 -8.91
CA THR A 681 25.89 -12.71 -9.77
C THR A 681 25.74 -14.12 -10.32
N PHE A 682 25.23 -15.06 -9.51
CA PHE A 682 25.18 -16.49 -9.86
C PHE A 682 23.75 -17.00 -10.10
N HIS A 683 22.77 -16.11 -10.33
CA HIS A 683 21.36 -16.51 -10.49
C HIS A 683 21.18 -17.62 -11.53
N SER A 684 21.81 -17.52 -12.70
CA SER A 684 21.66 -18.51 -13.78
C SER A 684 22.17 -19.90 -13.39
N ALA A 685 23.21 -19.98 -12.54
CA ALA A 685 23.69 -21.25 -12.01
C ALA A 685 22.77 -21.78 -10.90
N LEU A 686 22.30 -20.89 -10.04
CA LEU A 686 21.40 -21.21 -8.92
C LEU A 686 20.00 -21.64 -9.40
N GLU A 687 19.55 -21.23 -10.58
CA GLU A 687 18.32 -21.73 -11.21
C GLU A 687 18.34 -23.25 -11.44
N ALA A 688 19.52 -23.83 -11.69
CA ALA A 688 19.71 -25.29 -11.79
C ALA A 688 19.79 -25.98 -10.41
N MET A 689 19.82 -25.21 -9.32
CA MET A 689 19.91 -25.66 -7.93
C MET A 689 18.79 -25.02 -7.10
N PRO A 690 17.51 -25.34 -7.40
CA PRO A 690 16.35 -24.64 -6.87
C PRO A 690 16.29 -24.64 -5.33
N SER A 691 16.72 -25.71 -4.66
CA SER A 691 16.70 -25.75 -3.19
C SER A 691 17.68 -24.75 -2.55
N VAL A 692 18.83 -24.54 -3.20
CA VAL A 692 19.83 -23.55 -2.79
C VAL A 692 19.36 -22.13 -3.10
N MET A 693 18.80 -21.90 -4.30
CA MET A 693 18.20 -20.62 -4.68
C MET A 693 17.12 -20.19 -3.67
N MET A 694 16.24 -21.12 -3.30
CA MET A 694 15.18 -20.86 -2.32
C MET A 694 15.74 -20.53 -0.93
N ALA A 695 16.82 -21.20 -0.49
CA ALA A 695 17.46 -20.89 0.78
C ALA A 695 17.96 -19.43 0.83
N PHE A 696 18.64 -18.98 -0.24
CA PHE A 696 19.10 -17.60 -0.35
C PHE A 696 17.93 -16.59 -0.43
N LYS A 697 16.90 -16.88 -1.23
CA LYS A 697 15.69 -16.02 -1.30
C LYS A 697 15.02 -15.89 0.06
N HIS A 698 14.88 -16.98 0.82
CA HIS A 698 14.31 -16.93 2.16
C HIS A 698 15.16 -16.08 3.11
N ALA A 699 16.49 -16.25 3.11
CA ALA A 699 17.38 -15.45 3.96
C ALA A 699 17.22 -13.94 3.73
N LEU A 700 17.15 -13.50 2.47
CA LEU A 700 16.94 -12.09 2.11
C LEU A 700 15.54 -11.57 2.46
N THR A 701 14.55 -12.46 2.45
CA THR A 701 13.14 -12.15 2.77
C THR A 701 12.96 -11.83 4.26
N PHE A 702 13.81 -12.33 5.17
CA PHE A 702 13.76 -11.95 6.58
C PHE A 702 14.18 -10.47 6.77
N GLY A 703 13.30 -9.68 7.39
CA GLY A 703 13.55 -8.28 7.71
C GLY A 703 13.99 -8.08 9.17
N ALA A 704 14.88 -7.11 9.42
CA ALA A 704 15.41 -6.83 10.75
C ALA A 704 14.63 -5.77 11.56
N SER A 705 13.93 -4.84 10.88
CA SER A 705 13.34 -3.64 11.50
C SER A 705 11.91 -3.39 11.06
N THR A 706 11.15 -2.54 11.73
CA THR A 706 9.83 -2.05 11.29
C THR A 706 9.88 -0.60 10.77
N ALA A 707 11.06 -0.10 10.41
CA ALA A 707 11.29 1.31 10.05
C ALA A 707 10.38 1.82 8.92
N MET A 708 10.07 0.97 7.93
CA MET A 708 9.13 1.33 6.86
C MET A 708 7.70 1.56 7.36
N CYS A 709 7.27 0.82 8.38
CA CYS A 709 5.99 1.06 9.05
C CYS A 709 6.00 2.43 9.75
N GLU A 710 7.07 2.75 10.49
CA GLU A 710 7.24 4.05 11.16
C GLU A 710 7.26 5.22 10.15
N ASN A 711 7.95 5.06 9.03
CA ASN A 711 7.98 6.03 7.94
C ASN A 711 6.57 6.28 7.36
N SER A 712 5.76 5.23 7.24
CA SER A 712 4.36 5.36 6.78
C SER A 712 3.52 6.23 7.73
N PHE A 713 3.81 6.20 9.04
CA PHE A 713 3.13 7.05 10.01
C PHE A 713 3.50 8.53 9.90
N SER A 714 4.71 8.85 9.45
CA SER A 714 5.06 10.23 9.09
C SER A 714 4.19 10.74 7.93
N THR A 715 3.92 9.88 6.95
CA THR A 715 3.01 10.18 5.85
C THR A 715 1.56 10.27 6.33
N LEU A 716 1.13 9.36 7.21
CA LEU A 716 -0.18 9.40 7.89
C LEU A 716 -0.40 10.74 8.59
N LYS A 717 0.56 11.22 9.40
CA LYS A 717 0.48 12.53 10.08
C LYS A 717 0.38 13.71 9.11
N SER A 718 1.00 13.60 7.94
CA SER A 718 0.91 14.64 6.89
C SER A 718 -0.45 14.65 6.20
N VAL A 719 -1.06 13.48 6.00
CA VAL A 719 -2.37 13.32 5.35
C VAL A 719 -3.52 13.63 6.32
N LEU A 720 -3.42 13.14 7.56
CA LEU A 720 -4.39 13.29 8.64
C LEU A 720 -3.98 14.42 9.59
N THR A 721 -4.20 15.65 9.15
CA THR A 721 -3.94 16.85 9.96
C THR A 721 -5.09 17.13 10.94
N ASP A 722 -4.87 18.02 11.92
CA ASP A 722 -5.90 18.43 12.91
C ASP A 722 -7.21 18.92 12.24
N ASN A 723 -7.11 19.56 11.08
CA ASN A 723 -8.26 20.03 10.31
C ASN A 723 -8.96 18.93 9.48
N ARG A 724 -8.51 17.67 9.57
CA ARG A 724 -8.99 16.53 8.76
C ARG A 724 -9.27 15.27 9.58
N LEU A 725 -9.48 15.41 10.88
CA LEU A 725 -9.73 14.26 11.76
C LEU A 725 -11.04 13.50 11.44
N SER A 726 -11.99 14.13 10.73
CA SER A 726 -13.24 13.51 10.28
C SER A 726 -13.10 12.67 9.00
N MET A 727 -11.89 12.45 8.49
CA MET A 727 -11.67 11.67 7.27
C MET A 727 -12.01 10.20 7.47
N LEU A 728 -12.83 9.64 6.57
CA LEU A 728 -13.14 8.21 6.53
C LEU A 728 -11.86 7.35 6.46
N HIS A 729 -11.83 6.24 7.21
CA HIS A 729 -10.67 5.35 7.31
C HIS A 729 -10.18 4.83 5.95
N GLN A 730 -11.09 4.47 5.04
CA GLN A 730 -10.73 4.02 3.69
C GLN A 730 -10.06 5.12 2.87
N ARG A 731 -10.61 6.35 2.88
CA ARG A 731 -10.00 7.49 2.18
C ARG A 731 -8.61 7.80 2.71
N LYS A 732 -8.44 7.72 4.03
CA LYS A 732 -7.16 7.89 4.72
C LYS A 732 -6.14 6.84 4.25
N ALA A 733 -6.52 5.56 4.24
CA ALA A 733 -5.65 4.48 3.79
C ALA A 733 -5.19 4.67 2.33
N HIS A 734 -6.12 4.94 1.41
CA HIS A 734 -5.79 5.14 -0.01
C HIS A 734 -4.84 6.34 -0.23
N LEU A 735 -5.10 7.48 0.43
CA LEU A 735 -4.25 8.67 0.30
C LEU A 735 -2.87 8.43 0.88
N VAL A 736 -2.75 7.75 2.02
CA VAL A 736 -1.45 7.44 2.60
C VAL A 736 -0.67 6.47 1.72
N GLN A 737 -1.32 5.44 1.18
CA GLN A 737 -0.68 4.48 0.28
C GLN A 737 -0.10 5.19 -0.96
N LEU A 738 -0.92 5.97 -1.67
CA LEU A 738 -0.49 6.76 -2.85
C LEU A 738 0.62 7.78 -2.51
N ALA A 739 0.54 8.39 -1.33
CA ALA A 739 1.53 9.38 -0.90
C ALA A 739 2.86 8.76 -0.43
N PHE A 740 2.83 7.52 0.02
CA PHE A 740 3.98 6.77 0.53
C PHE A 740 4.71 6.05 -0.61
N GLU A 741 3.97 5.28 -1.42
CA GLU A 741 4.45 4.56 -2.61
C GLU A 741 4.60 5.52 -3.80
N ARG A 742 5.46 6.52 -3.63
CA ARG A 742 5.61 7.64 -4.58
C ARG A 742 6.21 7.21 -5.90
N ASP A 743 7.15 6.27 -5.87
CA ASP A 743 7.77 5.67 -7.05
C ASP A 743 6.73 4.98 -7.93
N LEU A 744 5.85 4.16 -7.34
CA LEU A 744 4.73 3.54 -8.06
C LEU A 744 3.69 4.56 -8.48
N THR A 745 3.30 5.48 -7.59
CA THR A 745 2.26 6.48 -7.88
C THR A 745 2.68 7.41 -9.03
N LYS A 746 3.97 7.68 -9.25
CA LYS A 746 4.43 8.44 -10.42
C LYS A 746 4.15 7.76 -11.77
N ARG A 747 3.87 6.45 -11.80
CA ARG A 747 3.55 5.68 -13.02
C ARG A 747 2.15 5.97 -13.59
N PHE A 748 1.28 6.69 -12.88
CA PHE A 748 -0.02 7.19 -13.39
C PHE A 748 0.12 8.27 -14.49
N THR A 749 1.06 8.13 -15.43
CA THR A 749 1.29 9.08 -16.54
C THR A 749 1.00 8.47 -17.91
N THR A 750 0.95 7.14 -18.03
CA THR A 750 0.70 6.44 -19.31
C THR A 750 -0.29 5.28 -19.15
N GLU A 751 0.19 4.04 -19.02
CA GLU A 751 -0.64 2.83 -19.03
C GLU A 751 -1.58 2.75 -17.82
N TRP A 752 -1.11 3.19 -16.65
CA TRP A 752 -1.93 3.19 -15.44
C TRP A 752 -3.04 4.23 -15.49
N MET A 753 -2.79 5.36 -16.17
CA MET A 753 -3.82 6.36 -16.43
C MET A 753 -4.96 5.74 -17.25
N GLU A 754 -4.61 4.97 -18.28
CA GLU A 754 -5.57 4.23 -19.10
C GLU A 754 -6.37 3.21 -18.28
N ALA A 755 -5.71 2.47 -17.39
CA ALA A 755 -6.38 1.53 -16.48
C ALA A 755 -7.36 2.24 -15.53
N VAL A 756 -6.98 3.40 -14.97
CA VAL A 756 -7.88 4.24 -14.15
C VAL A 756 -9.09 4.66 -14.97
N MET A 757 -8.89 5.16 -16.19
CA MET A 757 -9.98 5.59 -17.07
C MET A 757 -10.93 4.45 -17.43
N LYS A 758 -10.43 3.26 -17.77
CA LYS A 758 -11.26 2.08 -18.07
C LYS A 758 -12.13 1.68 -16.88
N ARG A 759 -11.55 1.58 -15.68
CA ARG A 759 -12.29 1.27 -14.45
C ARG A 759 -13.29 2.36 -14.11
N PHE A 760 -12.90 3.62 -14.25
CA PHE A 760 -13.80 4.74 -14.02
C PHE A 760 -14.98 4.74 -15.00
N ASN A 761 -14.75 4.42 -16.28
CA ASN A 761 -15.79 4.34 -17.32
C ASN A 761 -16.73 3.14 -17.18
N SER A 762 -16.36 2.10 -16.41
CA SER A 762 -17.23 0.94 -16.16
C SER A 762 -18.50 1.30 -15.38
N GLY A 763 -18.49 2.41 -14.64
CA GLY A 763 -19.67 2.98 -13.98
C GLY A 763 -20.60 3.69 -14.96
N ARG A 764 -21.80 4.05 -14.49
CA ARG A 764 -22.73 4.88 -15.30
C ARG A 764 -22.20 6.32 -15.41
N ARG A 765 -21.47 6.62 -16.48
CA ARG A 765 -20.89 7.95 -16.75
C ARG A 765 -21.63 8.69 -17.86
N ARG A 766 -21.69 10.02 -17.69
CA ARG A 766 -22.22 10.96 -18.69
C ARG A 766 -21.23 11.30 -19.79
N LEU A 767 -19.93 11.17 -19.51
CA LEU A 767 -18.86 11.29 -20.50
C LEU A 767 -18.45 9.86 -20.84
N GLN A 768 -18.54 9.51 -22.13
CA GLN A 768 -17.99 8.25 -22.61
C GLN A 768 -16.49 8.41 -22.82
N LEU A 769 -15.72 7.44 -22.34
CA LEU A 769 -14.26 7.37 -22.54
C LEU A 769 -13.85 6.28 -23.55
N TYR A 770 -14.73 5.30 -23.79
CA TYR A 770 -14.51 4.15 -24.69
C TYR A 770 -15.76 3.83 -25.49
#